data_AF-A0A6A7MAE2-F1
#
_entry.id   AF-A0A6A7MAE2-F1
#
_cell.length_a   1.000
_cell.length_b   1.000
_cell.length_c   1.000
_cell.angle_alpha   90.00
_cell.angle_beta   90.00
_cell.angle_gamma   90.00
#
_symmetry.space_group_name_H-M   'P 1'
#
loop_
_entity.id
_entity.type
_entity.pdbx_description
1 polymer ?
#
loop_
_entity_poly.entity_id
_entity_poly.type
_entity_poly.pdbx_seq_one_letter_code
_entity_poly.pdbx_strand_id
1 'polypeptide(L)'
;MAKSKAPAAKAAAKDNGAAPKAAAPNGGTDGGDKPIRNLYLVDGSGYLFRAYHALPPMTRPDGVPINAVYGFCRMLVADLLDKPEVDHIAMILDAGEVTFRNEIYDKYKANRPPPPEDLIPQFPLIREAARAFNVTVCELKGYEADDLIATYARMAVEAGATCTIVSSDKDLMQLVRPGVELMDPIKKTKLGPEAVMEKFGVTPDKVIDVQALAGDSTDNVPGVPGIGVKTAAQLINEYGDLETLLKRAGEIKQPKRREALQQNAELARISRKLVTLKDDVPTPAEPEAFDKKKPDPNVLLPWLEQQGFKSLLARFTGELGEATAPVAPAAPAAKPALPAPGTKPAVAAPRAKSNQPFTAADYELITDEGALDEWIAEATRAGTIAFDCETDALDANNAGLVGVSLALLEGPWGNVNSTRRRAAYLPLGHRKPGGEAQGALDLAGDGGAKDAGDLLPGQIPLKKAIAKLKPLLEDPSVLKVGQNIKYDMCVFRQHGVEVAPVDDTMLLSFVLDAGKHNHGMDDLAKLYLGQDTIKFSDVAGSGAKQVGFDKVPIDKARDYAAEDADVTMQLWAQFKPRLAREHMVGVYETIERPLIPVLLGMEQAGIKIDAPQLRKLSSEFEKRMLELELELHKLAGRPFNVGSPKQLGEILFDEQNLPGGRRNKNGSWATDVSILEDLAAQGHALPVKIMEHRQIAKLKGTYTDALVRELDAKTGRVHTSYQMTGAATGRLASTDPNLQNIPVRTEEGRKIREAFIAEQGHKLLSADYSQIELRLLAHVADIASLKTAFARGDDIHAITASEMFGVPVKGMDPMVRRRAKAINFGIIYGISAFGLANQLGIGQQEAREYIAKYFQRYPGIRDYMETTKEYARKHGYVKTPFGRKIHLRFINDKSQGMRAFAERAAINAPLQGGAADIIKKAMIKLPGALKAAKLKGRMLLQVHDELLFEVPDKEIDKTKEVTRKVMEGAATLSVPLVVETGVGDNWAAAH
;
A
#
# COMPACT_ATOMS: atom_id res chain seq x y z
N MET A 1 6.52 71.06 17.10
CA MET A 1 6.34 69.68 17.62
C MET A 1 6.08 68.80 16.39
N ALA A 2 6.82 67.76 16.02
CA ALA A 2 7.40 66.60 16.73
C ALA A 2 6.68 65.33 16.22
N LYS A 3 7.33 64.26 15.73
CA LYS A 3 8.78 63.99 15.54
C LYS A 3 8.97 63.16 14.24
N SER A 4 10.13 63.32 13.62
CA SER A 4 10.61 62.51 12.48
C SER A 4 11.95 61.86 12.82
N LYS A 5 12.46 60.99 11.92
CA LYS A 5 13.88 60.62 11.65
C LYS A 5 14.30 59.15 11.82
N ALA A 6 14.89 58.60 10.74
CA ALA A 6 16.18 57.91 10.75
C ALA A 6 17.33 58.97 10.75
N PRO A 7 18.61 58.71 11.10
CA PRO A 7 19.39 57.46 10.99
C PRO A 7 19.97 57.07 12.39
N ALA A 8 21.21 56.58 12.66
CA ALA A 8 22.46 56.41 11.90
C ALA A 8 23.44 55.43 12.58
N ALA A 9 24.54 55.09 11.89
CA ALA A 9 25.64 54.24 12.39
C ALA A 9 26.85 55.06 12.92
N LYS A 10 27.58 54.49 13.89
CA LYS A 10 28.98 54.81 14.33
C LYS A 10 29.34 53.90 15.54
N ALA A 11 30.58 53.66 15.94
CA ALA A 11 31.89 53.51 15.27
C ALA A 11 32.99 53.21 16.33
N ALA A 12 34.18 52.81 15.87
CA ALA A 12 35.44 52.58 16.62
C ALA A 12 35.53 51.24 17.42
N ALA A 13 36.70 50.63 17.59
CA ALA A 13 38.06 51.06 17.21
C ALA A 13 38.97 49.92 16.68
N LYS A 14 39.92 50.29 15.80
CA LYS A 14 41.38 50.08 15.84
C LYS A 14 41.97 48.95 16.69
N ASP A 15 43.11 48.35 16.36
CA ASP A 15 44.05 48.31 15.21
C ASP A 15 44.83 46.96 15.41
N ASN A 16 45.68 46.37 14.56
CA ASN A 16 46.41 46.75 13.33
C ASN A 16 46.87 45.46 12.58
N GLY A 17 47.63 45.60 11.48
CA GLY A 17 48.64 44.62 11.06
C GLY A 17 48.24 43.59 9.98
N ALA A 18 48.72 43.79 8.75
CA ALA A 18 48.70 42.78 7.68
C ALA A 18 50.03 42.75 6.91
N ALA A 19 50.57 41.55 6.67
CA ALA A 19 51.77 41.28 5.90
C ALA A 19 51.57 39.98 5.07
N PRO A 20 52.32 39.74 3.98
CA PRO A 20 51.70 39.23 2.76
C PRO A 20 51.74 37.71 2.55
N LYS A 21 50.89 37.25 1.62
CA LYS A 21 50.92 35.88 1.07
C LYS A 21 52.25 35.62 0.33
N ALA A 22 52.85 34.47 0.60
CA ALA A 22 53.81 33.79 -0.29
C ALA A 22 53.17 32.51 -0.84
N ALA A 23 53.73 31.92 -1.91
CA ALA A 23 53.12 30.81 -2.64
C ALA A 23 54.02 29.58 -2.79
N ALA A 24 53.47 28.40 -2.48
CA ALA A 24 53.96 27.04 -2.76
C ALA A 24 55.34 26.66 -2.13
N PRO A 25 55.55 25.36 -1.80
CA PRO A 25 55.78 24.34 -2.84
C PRO A 25 54.94 23.06 -2.68
N ASN A 26 55.05 22.16 -3.68
CA ASN A 26 54.50 20.80 -3.64
C ASN A 26 55.42 19.82 -2.89
N GLY A 27 54.83 18.75 -2.33
CA GLY A 27 55.51 17.46 -2.12
C GLY A 27 55.99 17.19 -0.69
N GLY A 28 55.22 16.39 0.05
CA GLY A 28 55.58 15.83 1.34
C GLY A 28 54.58 14.74 1.74
N THR A 29 55.06 13.61 2.27
CA THR A 29 54.24 12.51 2.77
C THR A 29 54.10 12.61 4.28
N ASP A 30 52.89 12.89 4.79
CA ASP A 30 52.60 12.86 6.22
C ASP A 30 51.62 11.75 6.58
N GLY A 31 52.11 10.77 7.34
CA GLY A 31 51.31 9.91 8.20
C GLY A 31 51.71 10.22 9.64
N GLY A 32 50.91 11.02 10.34
CA GLY A 32 51.15 11.45 11.71
C GLY A 32 49.82 11.86 12.38
N ASP A 33 49.75 11.70 13.69
CA ASP A 33 48.46 11.66 14.40
C ASP A 33 47.66 12.96 14.29
N LYS A 34 46.39 12.81 13.87
CA LYS A 34 45.38 13.86 14.06
C LYS A 34 44.87 13.74 15.50
N PRO A 35 44.78 14.83 16.28
CA PRO A 35 44.09 14.79 17.56
C PRO A 35 42.60 14.45 17.34
N ILE A 36 42.05 13.60 18.19
CA ILE A 36 40.64 13.19 18.17
C ILE A 36 39.76 14.44 18.39
N ARG A 37 38.67 14.57 17.63
CA ARG A 37 37.76 15.73 17.67
C ARG A 37 36.29 15.35 17.75
N ASN A 38 35.87 14.46 16.85
CA ASN A 38 34.49 13.99 16.73
C ASN A 38 34.49 12.46 16.58
N LEU A 39 34.37 11.76 17.70
CA LEU A 39 34.28 10.29 17.74
C LEU A 39 32.82 9.84 17.62
N TYR A 40 32.56 8.88 16.73
CA TYR A 40 31.26 8.24 16.58
C TYR A 40 31.34 6.78 17.04
N LEU A 41 30.58 6.43 18.08
CA LEU A 41 30.51 5.07 18.62
C LEU A 41 29.21 4.41 18.18
N VAL A 42 29.29 3.40 17.32
CA VAL A 42 28.13 2.68 16.78
C VAL A 42 27.85 1.45 17.61
N ASP A 43 26.67 1.38 18.21
CA ASP A 43 26.10 0.13 18.75
C ASP A 43 25.75 -0.78 17.57
N GLY A 44 26.68 -1.65 17.18
CA GLY A 44 26.54 -2.53 16.03
C GLY A 44 25.52 -3.65 16.25
N SER A 45 25.32 -4.07 17.49
CA SER A 45 24.29 -5.05 17.87
C SER A 45 22.89 -4.48 17.61
N GLY A 46 22.58 -3.30 18.15
CA GLY A 46 21.32 -2.59 17.90
C GLY A 46 21.15 -2.19 16.43
N TYR A 47 22.23 -1.77 15.74
CA TYR A 47 22.21 -1.50 14.30
C TYR A 47 21.81 -2.74 13.47
N LEU A 48 22.35 -3.91 13.82
CA LEU A 48 22.07 -5.19 13.15
C LEU A 48 20.60 -5.59 13.28
N PHE A 49 20.06 -5.68 14.50
CA PHE A 49 18.65 -6.05 14.69
C PHE A 49 17.69 -5.04 14.01
N ARG A 50 18.08 -3.77 13.92
CA ARG A 50 17.35 -2.75 13.16
C ARG A 50 17.38 -3.00 11.65
N ALA A 51 18.55 -3.25 11.08
CA ALA A 51 18.69 -3.57 9.65
C ALA A 51 17.92 -4.83 9.26
N TYR A 52 17.94 -5.86 10.12
CA TYR A 52 17.18 -7.09 9.95
C TYR A 52 15.66 -6.87 9.90
N HIS A 53 15.11 -6.02 10.79
CA HIS A 53 13.67 -5.73 10.81
C HIS A 53 13.22 -4.65 9.81
N ALA A 54 14.14 -3.83 9.29
CA ALA A 54 13.84 -2.75 8.35
C ALA A 54 13.79 -3.20 6.88
N LEU A 55 14.45 -4.32 6.54
CA LEU A 55 14.49 -4.87 5.19
C LEU A 55 13.82 -6.25 5.11
N PRO A 56 13.16 -6.60 3.99
CA PRO A 56 12.65 -7.96 3.79
C PRO A 56 13.79 -8.99 3.80
N PRO A 57 13.50 -10.29 3.97
CA PRO A 57 14.51 -11.34 3.82
C PRO A 57 15.18 -11.26 2.44
N MET A 58 16.51 -11.38 2.43
CA MET A 58 17.37 -11.33 1.25
C MET A 58 18.44 -12.41 1.43
N THR A 59 18.77 -13.13 0.37
CA THR A 59 19.63 -14.32 0.43
C THR A 59 20.61 -14.31 -0.74
N ARG A 60 21.88 -14.68 -0.47
CA ARG A 60 22.89 -14.90 -1.51
C ARG A 60 22.58 -16.15 -2.35
N PRO A 61 23.20 -16.31 -3.53
CA PRO A 61 23.05 -17.52 -4.36
C PRO A 61 23.46 -18.84 -3.68
N ASP A 62 24.27 -18.80 -2.62
CA ASP A 62 24.68 -19.96 -1.82
C ASP A 62 23.74 -20.26 -0.63
N GLY A 63 22.62 -19.54 -0.52
CA GLY A 63 21.60 -19.76 0.52
C GLY A 63 21.83 -19.00 1.83
N VAL A 64 22.91 -18.22 1.95
CA VAL A 64 23.22 -17.42 3.14
C VAL A 64 22.33 -16.15 3.18
N PRO A 65 21.52 -15.92 4.23
CA PRO A 65 20.79 -14.67 4.41
C PRO A 65 21.75 -13.48 4.58
N ILE A 66 21.42 -12.32 3.98
CA ILE A 66 22.24 -11.10 4.00
C ILE A 66 21.43 -9.78 4.11
N ASN A 67 20.13 -9.83 4.43
CA ASN A 67 19.29 -8.62 4.51
C ASN A 67 19.80 -7.61 5.54
N ALA A 68 20.17 -8.07 6.72
CA ALA A 68 20.65 -7.21 7.80
C ALA A 68 22.07 -6.71 7.51
N VAL A 69 22.92 -7.51 6.87
CA VAL A 69 24.25 -7.10 6.40
C VAL A 69 24.14 -5.97 5.36
N TYR A 70 23.24 -6.09 4.38
CA TYR A 70 23.02 -5.06 3.36
C TYR A 70 22.45 -3.76 3.95
N GLY A 71 21.46 -3.88 4.85
CA GLY A 71 20.90 -2.73 5.57
C GLY A 71 21.95 -2.01 6.43
N PHE A 72 22.74 -2.78 7.17
CA PHE A 72 23.89 -2.28 7.95
C PHE A 72 24.85 -1.49 7.05
N CYS A 73 25.28 -2.04 5.91
CA CYS A 73 26.21 -1.37 4.99
C CYS A 73 25.62 -0.05 4.45
N ARG A 74 24.34 -0.02 4.06
CA ARG A 74 23.69 1.20 3.56
C ARG A 74 23.61 2.29 4.62
N MET A 75 23.27 1.92 5.86
CA MET A 75 23.17 2.86 6.98
C MET A 75 24.57 3.37 7.40
N LEU A 76 25.57 2.48 7.52
CA LEU A 76 26.95 2.84 7.84
C LEU A 76 27.52 3.88 6.86
N VAL A 77 27.28 3.70 5.57
CA VAL A 77 27.73 4.64 4.55
C VAL A 77 26.98 5.98 4.66
N ALA A 78 25.65 5.96 4.54
CA ALA A 78 24.85 7.17 4.39
C ALA A 78 24.68 8.00 5.69
N ASP A 79 24.77 7.37 6.86
CA ASP A 79 24.55 8.03 8.15
C ASP A 79 25.82 8.35 8.93
N LEU A 80 27.00 7.86 8.49
CA LEU A 80 28.25 7.98 9.23
C LEU A 80 29.47 8.25 8.33
N LEU A 81 29.74 7.42 7.31
CA LEU A 81 30.96 7.60 6.50
C LEU A 81 30.88 8.85 5.60
N ASP A 82 29.74 9.08 4.96
CA ASP A 82 29.47 10.21 4.06
C ASP A 82 29.48 11.58 4.76
N LYS A 83 29.45 11.62 6.10
CA LYS A 83 29.41 12.86 6.90
C LYS A 83 30.81 13.48 7.06
N PRO A 84 31.04 14.74 6.63
CA PRO A 84 32.34 15.40 6.77
C PRO A 84 32.72 15.69 8.23
N GLU A 85 31.75 15.76 9.16
CA GLU A 85 31.99 16.01 10.59
C GLU A 85 32.39 14.76 11.40
N VAL A 86 32.37 13.57 10.80
CA VAL A 86 32.83 12.33 11.45
C VAL A 86 34.33 12.18 11.22
N ASP A 87 35.13 12.56 12.20
CA ASP A 87 36.60 12.41 12.16
C ASP A 87 37.04 10.99 12.55
N HIS A 88 36.41 10.39 13.57
CA HIS A 88 36.75 9.06 14.09
C HIS A 88 35.48 8.22 14.25
N ILE A 89 35.57 6.90 14.01
CA ILE A 89 34.45 5.97 14.06
C ILE A 89 34.88 4.57 14.54
N ALA A 90 34.12 4.01 15.48
CA ALA A 90 34.23 2.62 15.90
C ALA A 90 32.86 1.94 15.94
N MET A 91 32.79 0.68 15.52
CA MET A 91 31.63 -0.17 15.76
C MET A 91 31.90 -1.07 16.97
N ILE A 92 30.99 -1.05 17.93
CA ILE A 92 31.05 -1.86 19.14
C ILE A 92 30.06 -3.02 19.00
N LEU A 93 30.48 -4.24 19.34
CA LEU A 93 29.67 -5.46 19.27
C LEU A 93 29.74 -6.27 20.55
N ASP A 94 28.67 -7.01 20.86
CA ASP A 94 28.67 -8.00 21.94
C ASP A 94 29.47 -9.25 21.56
N ALA A 95 30.30 -9.71 22.50
CA ALA A 95 31.21 -10.85 22.30
C ALA A 95 30.66 -12.21 22.83
N GLY A 96 29.44 -12.22 23.38
CA GLY A 96 28.76 -13.42 23.90
C GLY A 96 27.57 -13.09 24.80
N GLU A 97 26.75 -14.09 25.11
CA GLU A 97 25.50 -13.94 25.90
C GLU A 97 25.72 -13.91 27.43
N VAL A 98 26.93 -14.21 27.91
CA VAL A 98 27.27 -14.27 29.34
C VAL A 98 28.30 -13.20 29.69
N THR A 99 27.94 -12.34 30.65
CA THR A 99 28.75 -11.22 31.13
C THR A 99 28.75 -11.16 32.66
N PHE A 100 29.52 -10.23 33.24
CA PHE A 100 29.57 -10.05 34.70
C PHE A 100 28.19 -9.75 35.32
N ARG A 101 27.19 -9.28 34.54
CA ARG A 101 25.81 -9.08 35.00
C ARG A 101 25.11 -10.38 35.38
N ASN A 102 25.48 -11.52 34.77
CA ASN A 102 24.94 -12.84 35.13
C ASN A 102 25.48 -13.34 36.49
N GLU A 103 26.65 -12.87 36.94
CA GLU A 103 27.17 -13.13 38.29
C GLU A 103 26.42 -12.31 39.36
N ILE A 104 25.90 -11.14 38.97
CA ILE A 104 25.10 -10.26 39.83
C ILE A 104 23.64 -10.76 39.94
N TYR A 105 23.09 -11.30 38.86
CA TYR A 105 21.72 -11.86 38.84
C TYR A 105 21.60 -13.01 37.84
N ASP A 106 21.33 -14.22 38.37
CA ASP A 106 21.27 -15.50 37.64
C ASP A 106 20.27 -15.50 36.47
N LYS A 107 19.21 -14.69 36.58
CA LYS A 107 18.13 -14.60 35.57
C LYS A 107 18.24 -13.38 34.66
N TYR A 108 19.33 -12.62 34.70
CA TYR A 108 19.56 -11.51 33.78
C TYR A 108 19.60 -12.01 32.33
N LYS A 109 18.85 -11.35 31.44
CA LYS A 109 18.60 -11.72 30.02
C LYS A 109 18.05 -13.15 29.76
N ALA A 110 17.80 -13.96 30.79
CA ALA A 110 17.37 -15.37 30.67
C ALA A 110 15.98 -15.59 30.03
N ASN A 111 15.15 -14.54 29.91
CA ASN A 111 13.86 -14.58 29.22
C ASN A 111 13.94 -14.08 27.76
N ARG A 112 15.12 -13.66 27.28
CA ARG A 112 15.29 -13.15 25.91
C ARG A 112 15.18 -14.33 24.93
N PRO A 113 14.32 -14.26 23.90
CA PRO A 113 14.27 -15.30 22.88
C PRO A 113 15.61 -15.32 22.12
N PRO A 114 16.09 -16.50 21.67
CA PRO A 114 17.28 -16.59 20.85
C PRO A 114 17.11 -15.79 19.54
N PRO A 115 18.21 -15.29 18.94
CA PRO A 115 18.15 -14.60 17.66
C PRO A 115 17.55 -15.52 16.58
N PRO A 116 16.80 -14.98 15.61
CA PRO A 116 16.26 -15.75 14.48
C PRO A 116 17.33 -16.56 13.75
N GLU A 117 17.00 -17.78 13.32
CA GLU A 117 17.95 -18.72 12.70
C GLU A 117 18.61 -18.16 11.43
N ASP A 118 17.93 -17.27 10.71
CA ASP A 118 18.40 -16.55 9.54
C ASP A 118 19.22 -15.28 9.87
N LEU A 119 19.19 -14.81 11.11
CA LEU A 119 20.05 -13.74 11.62
C LEU A 119 21.40 -14.27 12.12
N ILE A 120 21.43 -15.49 12.69
CA ILE A 120 22.65 -16.15 13.19
C ILE A 120 23.83 -16.13 12.16
N PRO A 121 23.65 -16.49 10.88
CA PRO A 121 24.75 -16.45 9.91
C PRO A 121 25.22 -15.04 9.51
N GLN A 122 24.52 -13.97 9.93
CA GLN A 122 24.84 -12.59 9.56
C GLN A 122 25.79 -11.88 10.56
N PHE A 123 25.90 -12.37 11.81
CA PHE A 123 26.82 -11.78 12.80
C PHE A 123 28.31 -11.79 12.38
N PRO A 124 28.85 -12.84 11.72
CA PRO A 124 30.23 -12.80 11.21
C PRO A 124 30.39 -11.80 10.05
N LEU A 125 29.43 -11.79 9.13
CA LEU A 125 29.46 -10.96 7.91
C LEU A 125 29.48 -9.45 8.20
N ILE A 126 28.97 -9.00 9.36
CA ILE A 126 29.06 -7.58 9.77
C ILE A 126 30.45 -7.21 10.30
N ARG A 127 31.17 -8.16 10.92
CA ARG A 127 32.58 -7.97 11.28
C ARG A 127 33.45 -7.89 10.03
N GLU A 128 33.12 -8.66 8.98
CA GLU A 128 33.74 -8.50 7.65
C GLU A 128 33.37 -7.16 7.00
N ALA A 129 32.09 -6.80 7.00
CA ALA A 129 31.57 -5.56 6.39
C ALA A 129 32.30 -4.32 6.93
N ALA A 130 32.34 -4.16 8.26
CA ALA A 130 33.00 -3.02 8.88
C ALA A 130 34.50 -2.97 8.55
N ARG A 131 35.20 -4.12 8.52
CA ARG A 131 36.60 -4.19 8.08
C ARG A 131 36.78 -3.81 6.61
N ALA A 132 35.89 -4.26 5.73
CA ALA A 132 35.91 -3.88 4.30
C ALA A 132 35.65 -2.37 4.11
N PHE A 133 34.80 -1.77 4.94
CA PHE A 133 34.59 -0.32 5.02
C PHE A 133 35.68 0.44 5.82
N ASN A 134 36.74 -0.23 6.27
CA ASN A 134 37.86 0.33 7.05
C ASN A 134 37.43 1.00 8.37
N VAL A 135 36.38 0.44 9.00
CA VAL A 135 35.85 0.84 10.32
C VAL A 135 36.33 -0.15 11.38
N THR A 136 36.96 0.37 12.43
CA THR A 136 37.48 -0.44 13.54
C THR A 136 36.34 -1.08 14.33
N VAL A 137 36.50 -2.37 14.66
CA VAL A 137 35.50 -3.17 15.38
C VAL A 137 36.03 -3.57 16.75
N CYS A 138 35.28 -3.22 17.80
CA CYS A 138 35.63 -3.51 19.19
C CYS A 138 34.60 -4.46 19.81
N GLU A 139 35.08 -5.55 20.40
CA GLU A 139 34.27 -6.52 21.14
C GLU A 139 35.13 -7.14 22.26
N LEU A 140 34.55 -7.40 23.44
CA LEU A 140 35.28 -7.96 24.59
C LEU A 140 34.42 -8.96 25.36
N LYS A 141 34.95 -10.16 25.60
CA LYS A 141 34.24 -11.21 26.33
C LYS A 141 34.10 -10.87 27.82
N GLY A 142 32.92 -11.13 28.38
CA GLY A 142 32.58 -10.86 29.79
C GLY A 142 31.97 -9.48 30.04
N TYR A 143 31.92 -8.60 29.04
CA TYR A 143 31.36 -7.25 29.07
C TYR A 143 30.37 -7.06 27.92
N GLU A 144 29.50 -6.06 28.02
CA GLU A 144 28.50 -5.75 26.98
C GLU A 144 28.97 -4.57 26.11
N ALA A 145 28.41 -4.45 24.90
CA ALA A 145 28.74 -3.34 24.00
C ALA A 145 28.57 -1.97 24.67
N ASP A 146 27.54 -1.81 25.51
CA ASP A 146 27.24 -0.57 26.22
C ASP A 146 28.33 -0.15 27.24
N ASP A 147 29.03 -1.11 27.86
CA ASP A 147 30.15 -0.80 28.78
C ASP A 147 31.39 -0.32 28.01
N LEU A 148 31.66 -0.93 26.84
CA LEU A 148 32.71 -0.45 25.93
C LEU A 148 32.36 0.95 25.39
N ILE A 149 31.09 1.20 25.04
CA ILE A 149 30.62 2.54 24.62
C ILE A 149 30.80 3.56 25.76
N ALA A 150 30.41 3.22 26.99
CA ALA A 150 30.59 4.09 28.15
C ALA A 150 32.07 4.43 28.40
N THR A 151 32.95 3.42 28.31
CA THR A 151 34.40 3.58 28.47
C THR A 151 34.99 4.50 27.41
N TYR A 152 34.76 4.24 26.11
CA TYR A 152 35.27 5.09 25.04
C TYR A 152 34.66 6.51 25.06
N ALA A 153 33.39 6.66 25.47
CA ALA A 153 32.76 7.97 25.67
C ALA A 153 33.29 8.75 26.89
N ARG A 154 33.98 8.09 27.83
CA ARG A 154 34.79 8.76 28.86
C ARG A 154 36.15 9.19 28.28
N MET A 155 36.89 8.26 27.69
CA MET A 155 38.22 8.52 27.12
C MET A 155 38.22 9.65 26.08
N ALA A 156 37.22 9.71 25.20
CA ALA A 156 37.10 10.78 24.21
C ALA A 156 36.95 12.18 24.85
N VAL A 157 36.16 12.30 25.92
CA VAL A 157 35.98 13.59 26.62
C VAL A 157 37.21 13.96 27.45
N GLU A 158 37.90 12.98 28.05
CA GLU A 158 39.18 13.19 28.73
C GLU A 158 40.28 13.65 27.75
N ALA A 159 40.27 13.16 26.51
CA ALA A 159 41.12 13.63 25.42
C ALA A 159 40.69 14.99 24.82
N GLY A 160 39.61 15.61 25.31
CA GLY A 160 39.10 16.90 24.84
C GLY A 160 38.27 16.84 23.54
N ALA A 161 37.91 15.65 23.07
CA ALA A 161 37.05 15.43 21.92
C ALA A 161 35.56 15.41 22.29
N THR A 162 34.69 15.47 21.28
CA THR A 162 33.26 15.14 21.42
C THR A 162 32.99 13.69 21.01
N CYS A 163 31.99 13.09 21.64
CA CYS A 163 31.51 11.73 21.35
C CYS A 163 30.03 11.77 20.94
N THR A 164 29.71 11.19 19.79
CA THR A 164 28.32 10.90 19.37
C THR A 164 28.08 9.40 19.42
N ILE A 165 27.28 8.95 20.39
CA ILE A 165 26.83 7.57 20.50
C ILE A 165 25.70 7.35 19.49
N VAL A 166 25.78 6.30 18.68
CA VAL A 166 24.83 5.99 17.62
C VAL A 166 24.09 4.71 17.99
N SER A 167 23.09 4.86 18.85
CA SER A 167 22.18 3.79 19.27
C SER A 167 20.77 4.35 19.46
N SER A 168 19.81 3.44 19.57
CA SER A 168 18.48 3.73 20.08
C SER A 168 18.29 3.35 21.54
N ASP A 169 19.25 2.65 22.15
CA ASP A 169 19.02 2.13 23.49
C ASP A 169 18.77 3.28 24.47
N LYS A 170 17.81 3.04 25.34
CA LYS A 170 17.40 3.97 26.38
C LYS A 170 18.43 3.98 27.51
N ASP A 171 19.19 2.89 27.71
CA ASP A 171 20.07 2.74 28.86
C ASP A 171 21.37 3.52 28.68
N LEU A 172 21.85 3.63 27.44
CA LEU A 172 22.92 4.56 27.01
C LEU A 172 22.58 6.05 27.26
N MET A 173 21.32 6.41 27.53
CA MET A 173 20.95 7.79 27.86
C MET A 173 21.47 8.25 29.22
N GLN A 174 21.97 7.35 30.07
CA GLN A 174 22.72 7.69 31.28
C GLN A 174 24.08 8.36 30.98
N LEU A 175 24.62 8.19 29.77
CA LEU A 175 25.92 8.72 29.36
C LEU A 175 25.88 10.16 28.80
N VAL A 176 24.68 10.71 28.56
CA VAL A 176 24.50 12.03 27.95
C VAL A 176 24.96 13.13 28.91
N ARG A 177 26.01 13.87 28.51
CA ARG A 177 26.69 14.90 29.32
C ARG A 177 27.37 15.91 28.39
N PRO A 178 27.89 17.05 28.87
CA PRO A 178 28.71 17.92 28.03
C PRO A 178 29.85 17.14 27.36
N GLY A 179 29.92 17.16 26.03
CA GLY A 179 30.85 16.36 25.23
C GLY A 179 30.36 14.97 24.80
N VAL A 180 29.22 14.47 25.29
CA VAL A 180 28.62 13.18 24.87
C VAL A 180 27.14 13.34 24.51
N GLU A 181 26.81 13.07 23.24
CA GLU A 181 25.44 13.11 22.71
C GLU A 181 25.00 11.74 22.18
N LEU A 182 23.70 11.43 22.24
CA LEU A 182 23.12 10.23 21.62
C LEU A 182 22.41 10.61 20.31
N MET A 183 22.53 9.82 19.25
CA MET A 183 21.85 10.03 17.96
C MET A 183 20.91 8.87 17.63
N ASP A 184 19.61 9.13 17.54
CA ASP A 184 18.60 8.15 17.09
C ASP A 184 18.82 7.85 15.59
N PRO A 185 19.18 6.60 15.19
CA PRO A 185 19.54 6.30 13.81
C PRO A 185 18.32 6.19 12.86
N ILE A 186 17.08 6.17 13.36
CA ILE A 186 15.87 6.26 12.52
C ILE A 186 15.50 7.73 12.28
N LYS A 187 15.45 8.53 13.35
CA LYS A 187 15.05 9.95 13.24
C LYS A 187 16.17 10.85 12.71
N LYS A 188 17.43 10.39 12.81
CA LYS A 188 18.66 11.16 12.52
C LYS A 188 18.78 12.43 13.38
N THR A 189 18.13 12.43 14.54
CA THR A 189 18.11 13.52 15.52
C THR A 189 19.09 13.24 16.65
N LYS A 190 19.91 14.24 17.00
CA LYS A 190 20.66 14.26 18.27
C LYS A 190 19.69 14.42 19.45
N LEU A 191 19.97 13.70 20.54
CA LEU A 191 19.18 13.63 21.76
C LEU A 191 20.06 14.16 22.92
N GLY A 192 19.85 15.41 23.29
CA GLY A 192 20.46 16.03 24.46
C GLY A 192 19.69 15.74 25.76
N PRO A 193 20.09 16.36 26.90
CA PRO A 193 19.46 16.16 28.21
C PRO A 193 17.94 16.39 28.23
N GLU A 194 17.40 17.25 27.36
CA GLU A 194 15.96 17.49 27.24
C GLU A 194 15.17 16.24 26.82
N ALA A 195 15.72 15.43 25.91
CA ALA A 195 15.10 14.17 25.49
C ALA A 195 15.19 13.09 26.58
N VAL A 196 16.17 13.19 27.48
CA VAL A 196 16.26 12.36 28.68
C VAL A 196 15.19 12.74 29.69
N MET A 197 14.98 14.05 29.91
CA MET A 197 13.91 14.59 30.73
C MET A 197 12.52 14.22 30.17
N GLU A 198 12.29 14.28 28.85
CA GLU A 198 11.02 13.86 28.24
C GLU A 198 10.71 12.37 28.48
N LYS A 199 11.72 11.50 28.28
CA LYS A 199 11.58 10.04 28.29
C LYS A 199 11.54 9.43 29.70
N PHE A 200 12.39 9.93 30.59
CA PHE A 200 12.57 9.40 31.95
C PHE A 200 12.05 10.32 33.06
N GLY A 201 11.73 11.59 32.78
CA GLY A 201 11.28 12.55 33.80
C GLY A 201 12.38 13.01 34.77
N VAL A 202 13.66 12.74 34.45
CA VAL A 202 14.84 13.11 35.23
C VAL A 202 16.01 13.48 34.30
N THR A 203 17.06 14.08 34.87
CA THR A 203 18.33 14.34 34.19
C THR A 203 19.19 13.07 34.05
N PRO A 204 20.20 13.04 33.14
CA PRO A 204 21.00 11.84 32.83
C PRO A 204 21.62 11.14 34.04
N ASP A 205 22.12 11.92 35.01
CA ASP A 205 22.71 11.48 36.28
C ASP A 205 21.77 10.65 37.17
N LYS A 206 20.46 10.71 36.92
CA LYS A 206 19.39 10.03 37.69
C LYS A 206 18.72 8.90 36.91
N VAL A 207 19.08 8.66 35.65
CA VAL A 207 18.46 7.62 34.80
C VAL A 207 18.64 6.23 35.42
N ILE A 208 19.84 5.93 35.93
CA ILE A 208 20.20 4.69 36.66
C ILE A 208 19.24 4.44 37.82
N ASP A 209 18.99 5.44 38.67
CA ASP A 209 18.14 5.30 39.86
C ASP A 209 16.65 5.14 39.49
N VAL A 210 16.21 5.73 38.35
CA VAL A 210 14.86 5.54 37.81
C VAL A 210 14.67 4.15 37.21
N GLN A 211 15.65 3.63 36.47
CA GLN A 211 15.66 2.25 35.96
C GLN A 211 15.72 1.22 37.09
N ALA A 212 16.54 1.46 38.13
CA ALA A 212 16.66 0.60 39.30
C ALA A 212 15.32 0.40 40.05
N LEU A 213 14.45 1.40 40.03
CA LEU A 213 13.09 1.31 40.57
C LEU A 213 12.07 0.72 39.58
N ALA A 214 12.16 1.07 38.31
CA ALA A 214 11.18 0.67 37.29
C ALA A 214 11.36 -0.76 36.76
N GLY A 215 12.58 -1.28 36.79
CA GLY A 215 12.98 -2.54 36.17
C GLY A 215 12.91 -2.51 34.64
N ASP A 216 13.25 -3.66 34.03
CA ASP A 216 12.92 -3.96 32.63
C ASP A 216 12.59 -5.43 32.46
N SER A 217 11.38 -5.72 31.98
CA SER A 217 10.93 -7.06 31.59
C SER A 217 11.72 -7.72 30.46
N THR A 218 12.43 -6.94 29.64
CA THR A 218 13.11 -7.38 28.41
C THR A 218 14.40 -8.13 28.75
N ASP A 219 15.26 -7.48 29.54
CA ASP A 219 16.50 -8.07 30.06
C ASP A 219 16.31 -8.68 31.47
N ASN A 220 15.06 -8.76 31.92
CA ASN A 220 14.63 -9.34 33.18
C ASN A 220 15.28 -8.69 34.43
N VAL A 221 15.47 -7.37 34.39
CA VAL A 221 15.89 -6.54 35.53
C VAL A 221 14.68 -6.34 36.45
N PRO A 222 14.70 -6.78 37.73
CA PRO A 222 13.48 -6.99 38.51
C PRO A 222 12.76 -5.72 38.98
N GLY A 223 13.49 -4.63 39.27
CA GLY A 223 12.92 -3.37 39.75
C GLY A 223 12.16 -3.49 41.09
N VAL A 224 11.20 -2.58 41.31
CA VAL A 224 10.28 -2.59 42.45
C VAL A 224 8.83 -2.80 41.97
N PRO A 225 8.18 -3.92 42.33
CA PRO A 225 6.82 -4.24 41.87
C PRO A 225 5.80 -3.10 42.07
N GLY A 226 5.14 -2.70 40.98
CA GLY A 226 4.14 -1.63 40.97
C GLY A 226 4.68 -0.20 40.84
N ILE A 227 6.00 -0.01 40.71
CA ILE A 227 6.62 1.27 40.37
C ILE A 227 7.04 1.25 38.90
N GLY A 228 6.38 2.05 38.07
CA GLY A 228 6.81 2.30 36.68
C GLY A 228 7.60 3.61 36.56
N VAL A 229 8.28 3.82 35.43
CA VAL A 229 9.18 4.97 35.14
C VAL A 229 8.65 6.31 35.66
N LYS A 230 7.39 6.68 35.38
CA LYS A 230 6.80 7.96 35.84
C LYS A 230 6.73 8.10 37.37
N THR A 231 6.51 7.01 38.10
CA THR A 231 6.47 7.00 39.57
C THR A 231 7.88 6.96 40.14
N ALA A 232 8.81 6.22 39.52
CA ALA A 232 10.22 6.24 39.87
C ALA A 232 10.82 7.65 39.72
N ALA A 233 10.56 8.32 38.59
CA ALA A 233 10.97 9.69 38.33
C ALA A 233 10.44 10.69 39.37
N GLN A 234 9.16 10.58 39.76
CA GLN A 234 8.60 11.40 40.83
C GLN A 234 9.38 11.21 42.14
N LEU A 235 9.63 9.96 42.53
CA LEU A 235 10.31 9.63 43.79
C LEU A 235 11.79 10.06 43.80
N ILE A 236 12.52 9.91 42.69
CA ILE A 236 13.93 10.33 42.58
C ILE A 236 14.07 11.86 42.49
N ASN A 237 13.07 12.57 41.95
CA ASN A 237 13.03 14.03 42.03
C ASN A 237 12.66 14.55 43.43
N GLU A 238 11.81 13.83 44.18
CA GLU A 238 11.36 14.22 45.53
C GLU A 238 12.38 13.86 46.63
N TYR A 239 13.07 12.73 46.51
CA TYR A 239 14.02 12.20 47.52
C TYR A 239 15.50 12.25 47.10
N GLY A 240 15.82 12.72 45.89
CA GLY A 240 17.20 12.96 45.43
C GLY A 240 17.85 11.78 44.71
N ASP A 241 18.02 10.66 45.41
CA ASP A 241 18.72 9.45 44.92
C ASP A 241 18.08 8.17 45.50
N LEU A 242 18.43 7.01 44.95
CA LEU A 242 17.86 5.72 45.37
C LEU A 242 18.13 5.38 46.84
N GLU A 243 19.33 5.64 47.35
CA GLU A 243 19.68 5.31 48.74
C GLU A 243 18.97 6.23 49.73
N THR A 244 18.87 7.52 49.43
CA THR A 244 18.10 8.48 50.23
C THR A 244 16.61 8.16 50.19
N LEU A 245 16.07 7.78 49.03
CA LEU A 245 14.69 7.28 48.89
C LEU A 245 14.44 6.03 49.73
N LEU A 246 15.29 5.01 49.63
CA LEU A 246 15.12 3.75 50.38
C LEU A 246 15.23 3.97 51.90
N LYS A 247 16.16 4.83 52.36
CA LYS A 247 16.28 5.21 53.79
C LYS A 247 15.05 5.97 54.30
N ARG A 248 14.43 6.81 53.45
CA ARG A 248 13.28 7.67 53.81
C ARG A 248 11.92 7.11 53.38
N ALA A 249 11.86 5.88 52.85
CA ALA A 249 10.65 5.25 52.32
C ALA A 249 9.48 5.20 53.34
N GLY A 250 9.78 5.22 54.65
CA GLY A 250 8.78 5.30 55.72
C GLY A 250 7.86 6.53 55.64
N GLU A 251 8.38 7.65 55.12
CA GLU A 251 7.69 8.94 54.99
C GLU A 251 6.62 8.94 53.88
N ILE A 252 6.66 7.96 52.96
CA ILE A 252 5.80 7.92 51.77
C ILE A 252 4.34 7.69 52.17
N LYS A 253 3.47 8.64 51.81
CA LYS A 253 2.06 8.71 52.22
C LYS A 253 1.17 7.59 51.68
N GLN A 254 1.55 6.90 50.59
CA GLN A 254 0.75 5.81 50.01
C GLN A 254 1.23 4.45 50.55
N PRO A 255 0.44 3.72 51.38
CA PRO A 255 0.92 2.53 52.10
C PRO A 255 1.54 1.47 51.17
N LYS A 256 0.82 1.07 50.12
CA LYS A 256 1.30 0.07 49.14
C LYS A 256 2.62 0.43 48.44
N ARG A 257 2.93 1.72 48.26
CA ARG A 257 4.20 2.16 47.65
C ARG A 257 5.36 2.06 48.64
N ARG A 258 5.12 2.49 49.89
CA ARG A 258 6.06 2.33 51.00
C ARG A 258 6.37 0.85 51.25
N GLU A 259 5.34 0.02 51.34
CA GLU A 259 5.45 -1.44 51.52
C GLU A 259 6.28 -2.07 50.39
N ALA A 260 5.99 -1.73 49.13
CA ALA A 260 6.77 -2.23 47.98
C ALA A 260 8.25 -1.80 48.04
N LEU A 261 8.55 -0.53 48.34
CA LEU A 261 9.93 -0.04 48.45
C LEU A 261 10.69 -0.70 49.61
N GLN A 262 10.03 -0.90 50.76
CA GLN A 262 10.64 -1.53 51.94
C GLN A 262 10.90 -3.03 51.72
N GLN A 263 9.96 -3.74 51.08
CA GLN A 263 10.08 -5.18 50.83
C GLN A 263 11.08 -5.52 49.71
N ASN A 264 11.27 -4.61 48.75
CA ASN A 264 12.08 -4.85 47.54
C ASN A 264 13.34 -3.97 47.48
N ALA A 265 13.79 -3.41 48.61
CA ALA A 265 14.95 -2.52 48.68
C ALA A 265 16.23 -3.16 48.10
N GLU A 266 16.49 -4.44 48.39
CA GLU A 266 17.64 -5.16 47.82
C GLU A 266 17.46 -5.49 46.34
N LEU A 267 16.23 -5.71 45.86
CA LEU A 267 15.98 -5.88 44.42
C LEU A 267 16.20 -4.58 43.65
N ALA A 268 15.89 -3.42 44.24
CA ALA A 268 16.26 -2.12 43.67
C ALA A 268 17.79 -1.92 43.64
N ARG A 269 18.52 -2.32 44.70
CA ARG A 269 20.00 -2.27 44.74
C ARG A 269 20.66 -3.21 43.73
N ILE A 270 20.12 -4.43 43.55
CA ILE A 270 20.56 -5.36 42.51
C ILE A 270 20.26 -4.78 41.12
N SER A 271 19.05 -4.26 40.91
CA SER A 271 18.66 -3.61 39.64
C SER A 271 19.58 -2.44 39.29
N ARG A 272 19.96 -1.61 40.27
CA ARG A 272 20.94 -0.53 40.12
C ARG A 272 22.29 -1.05 39.62
N LYS A 273 22.82 -2.13 40.21
CA LYS A 273 24.07 -2.77 39.77
C LYS A 273 23.99 -3.37 38.36
N LEU A 274 22.80 -3.79 37.91
CA LEU A 274 22.59 -4.31 36.56
C LEU A 274 22.52 -3.19 35.51
N VAL A 275 21.84 -2.06 35.81
CA VAL A 275 21.62 -0.98 34.83
C VAL A 275 22.73 0.09 34.79
N THR A 276 23.62 0.13 35.78
CA THR A 276 24.86 0.91 35.70
C THR A 276 25.77 0.33 34.61
N LEU A 277 26.21 1.17 33.68
CA LEU A 277 27.27 0.86 32.73
C LEU A 277 28.65 1.11 33.35
N LYS A 278 29.64 0.28 33.01
CA LYS A 278 31.04 0.48 33.40
C LYS A 278 31.75 1.36 32.39
N ASP A 279 32.48 2.39 32.85
CA ASP A 279 33.37 3.22 32.03
C ASP A 279 34.87 2.98 32.32
N ASP A 280 35.20 1.88 32.99
CA ASP A 280 36.55 1.43 33.38
C ASP A 280 36.98 0.09 32.73
N VAL A 281 36.32 -0.31 31.63
CA VAL A 281 36.55 -1.61 30.97
C VAL A 281 37.90 -1.63 30.22
N PRO A 282 38.67 -2.73 30.24
CA PRO A 282 39.86 -2.87 29.40
C PRO A 282 39.53 -2.72 27.91
N THR A 283 40.14 -1.75 27.22
CA THR A 283 39.84 -1.45 25.83
C THR A 283 40.55 -2.41 24.86
N PRO A 284 39.84 -3.04 23.89
CA PRO A 284 40.47 -3.91 22.89
C PRO A 284 41.27 -3.15 21.81
N ALA A 285 41.13 -1.82 21.71
CA ALA A 285 41.91 -0.94 20.85
C ALA A 285 41.97 0.48 21.47
N GLU A 286 43.01 1.26 21.17
CA GLU A 286 43.08 2.65 21.64
C GLU A 286 42.26 3.60 20.75
N PRO A 287 41.72 4.72 21.27
CA PRO A 287 40.84 5.63 20.52
C PRO A 287 41.43 6.20 19.23
N GLU A 288 42.75 6.35 19.14
CA GLU A 288 43.49 6.80 17.95
C GLU A 288 43.38 5.80 16.78
N ALA A 289 43.10 4.52 17.07
CA ALA A 289 42.86 3.51 16.05
C ALA A 289 41.52 3.70 15.29
N PHE A 290 40.72 4.69 15.68
CA PHE A 290 39.38 4.96 15.11
C PHE A 290 39.36 6.04 14.02
N ASP A 291 40.49 6.66 13.61
CA ASP A 291 40.53 7.65 12.52
C ASP A 291 39.82 7.16 11.25
N LYS A 292 38.88 7.95 10.72
CA LYS A 292 38.00 7.59 9.60
C LYS A 292 38.76 7.56 8.28
N LYS A 293 39.34 6.39 7.98
CA LYS A 293 40.06 6.11 6.74
C LYS A 293 39.10 5.84 5.58
N LYS A 294 39.58 6.02 4.35
CA LYS A 294 38.87 5.55 3.15
C LYS A 294 38.91 4.01 3.09
N PRO A 295 37.86 3.34 2.57
CA PRO A 295 37.95 1.92 2.22
C PRO A 295 39.03 1.66 1.16
N ASP A 296 39.68 0.51 1.22
CA ASP A 296 40.56 0.02 0.17
C ASP A 296 39.72 -0.61 -0.95
N PRO A 297 39.75 -0.10 -2.21
CA PRO A 297 39.01 -0.70 -3.32
C PRO A 297 39.37 -2.16 -3.57
N ASN A 298 40.60 -2.59 -3.26
CA ASN A 298 41.05 -3.97 -3.43
C ASN A 298 40.46 -4.95 -2.41
N VAL A 299 39.87 -4.44 -1.32
CA VAL A 299 39.19 -5.24 -0.29
C VAL A 299 37.67 -5.03 -0.35
N LEU A 300 37.22 -3.78 -0.47
CA LEU A 300 35.79 -3.44 -0.46
C LEU A 300 35.06 -3.95 -1.71
N LEU A 301 35.61 -3.72 -2.92
CA LEU A 301 34.89 -4.05 -4.15
C LEU A 301 34.71 -5.57 -4.32
N PRO A 302 35.75 -6.43 -4.13
CA PRO A 302 35.56 -7.88 -4.19
C PRO A 302 34.63 -8.42 -3.11
N TRP A 303 34.61 -7.82 -1.90
CA TRP A 303 33.69 -8.22 -0.85
C TRP A 303 32.24 -7.83 -1.17
N LEU A 304 32.00 -6.60 -1.67
CA LEU A 304 30.65 -6.16 -2.11
C LEU A 304 30.14 -7.01 -3.29
N GLU A 305 31.02 -7.41 -4.21
CA GLU A 305 30.69 -8.36 -5.28
C GLU A 305 30.33 -9.75 -4.72
N GLN A 306 31.12 -10.29 -3.78
CA GLN A 306 30.87 -11.57 -3.11
C GLN A 306 29.54 -11.58 -2.34
N GLN A 307 29.14 -10.48 -1.70
CA GLN A 307 27.83 -10.38 -1.05
C GLN A 307 26.68 -10.10 -2.03
N GLY A 308 26.96 -9.79 -3.30
CA GLY A 308 25.97 -9.44 -4.32
C GLY A 308 25.40 -8.03 -4.20
N PHE A 309 26.08 -7.12 -3.50
CA PHE A 309 25.60 -5.77 -3.17
C PHE A 309 25.81 -4.78 -4.33
N LYS A 310 25.26 -5.10 -5.51
CA LYS A 310 25.46 -4.39 -6.80
C LYS A 310 25.33 -2.86 -6.73
N SER A 311 24.39 -2.35 -5.95
CA SER A 311 24.15 -0.91 -5.75
C SER A 311 25.30 -0.19 -5.03
N LEU A 312 25.85 -0.81 -3.97
CA LEU A 312 27.02 -0.31 -3.25
C LEU A 312 28.28 -0.52 -4.09
N LEU A 313 28.40 -1.65 -4.78
CA LEU A 313 29.51 -1.94 -5.68
C LEU A 313 29.64 -0.85 -6.76
N ALA A 314 28.57 -0.60 -7.52
CA ALA A 314 28.55 0.43 -8.56
C ALA A 314 28.89 1.84 -8.03
N ARG A 315 28.40 2.19 -6.82
CA ARG A 315 28.76 3.45 -6.15
C ARG A 315 30.25 3.52 -5.84
N PHE A 316 30.81 2.52 -5.16
CA PHE A 316 32.22 2.56 -4.73
C PHE A 316 33.22 2.36 -5.87
N THR A 317 32.87 1.65 -6.95
CA THR A 317 33.68 1.65 -8.19
C THR A 317 33.73 3.06 -8.81
N GLY A 318 32.63 3.82 -8.76
CA GLY A 318 32.61 5.22 -9.21
C GLY A 318 33.41 6.18 -8.32
N GLU A 319 33.50 5.92 -7.01
CA GLU A 319 34.21 6.79 -6.05
C GLU A 319 35.69 6.44 -5.84
N LEU A 320 36.07 5.17 -5.99
CA LEU A 320 37.42 4.65 -5.69
C LEU A 320 38.16 4.11 -6.93
N GLY A 321 37.48 3.92 -8.06
CA GLY A 321 38.02 3.28 -9.26
C GLY A 321 37.89 1.75 -9.26
N GLU A 322 38.54 1.10 -10.21
CA GLU A 322 38.61 -0.37 -10.31
C GLU A 322 39.64 -0.95 -9.33
N ALA A 323 39.40 -2.18 -8.85
CA ALA A 323 40.37 -2.91 -8.02
C ALA A 323 41.58 -3.33 -8.87
N THR A 324 42.77 -2.83 -8.52
CA THR A 324 44.02 -3.09 -9.24
C THR A 324 44.64 -4.45 -8.95
N ALA A 325 44.34 -5.04 -7.79
CA ALA A 325 44.61 -6.43 -7.45
C ALA A 325 43.68 -6.89 -6.32
N PRO A 326 42.70 -7.79 -6.53
CA PRO A 326 41.75 -8.18 -5.49
C PRO A 326 42.45 -8.90 -4.32
N VAL A 327 42.30 -8.37 -3.11
CA VAL A 327 42.84 -8.94 -1.87
C VAL A 327 41.69 -9.44 -1.00
N ALA A 328 41.62 -10.76 -0.81
CA ALA A 328 40.63 -11.34 0.08
C ALA A 328 40.87 -10.90 1.54
N PRO A 329 39.82 -10.53 2.31
CA PRO A 329 39.97 -10.19 3.73
C PRO A 329 40.52 -11.40 4.49
N ALA A 330 41.64 -11.21 5.19
CA ALA A 330 42.48 -12.32 5.66
C ALA A 330 41.82 -13.15 6.79
N ALA A 331 41.58 -14.43 6.51
CA ALA A 331 41.18 -15.47 7.46
C ALA A 331 41.82 -16.82 7.04
N PRO A 332 42.07 -17.77 7.97
CA PRO A 332 42.88 -18.95 7.70
C PRO A 332 42.21 -20.00 6.79
N ALA A 333 43.03 -20.72 6.02
CA ALA A 333 42.59 -21.48 4.84
C ALA A 333 41.99 -22.87 5.10
N ALA A 334 41.08 -23.27 4.21
CA ALA A 334 40.62 -24.65 3.99
C ALA A 334 40.84 -25.08 2.52
N LYS A 335 40.87 -26.39 2.24
CA LYS A 335 41.38 -26.96 0.98
C LYS A 335 40.31 -27.11 -0.12
N PRO A 336 40.66 -26.99 -1.41
CA PRO A 336 39.77 -27.26 -2.55
C PRO A 336 39.68 -28.76 -2.90
N ALA A 337 38.66 -29.13 -3.68
CA ALA A 337 38.46 -30.46 -4.27
C ALA A 337 38.43 -30.40 -5.80
N LEU A 338 38.62 -31.56 -6.46
CA LEU A 338 38.87 -31.67 -7.91
C LEU A 338 37.59 -31.88 -8.76
N PRO A 339 37.59 -31.45 -10.04
CA PRO A 339 36.47 -31.61 -10.97
C PRO A 339 36.52 -32.93 -11.77
N ALA A 340 35.41 -33.30 -12.40
CA ALA A 340 35.29 -34.41 -13.37
C ALA A 340 34.65 -33.94 -14.69
N PRO A 341 35.10 -34.38 -15.90
CA PRO A 341 34.69 -33.77 -17.16
C PRO A 341 33.76 -34.61 -18.06
N GLY A 342 32.82 -33.93 -18.71
CA GLY A 342 32.62 -34.03 -20.17
C GLY A 342 31.54 -34.96 -20.75
N THR A 343 30.66 -34.38 -21.58
CA THR A 343 30.23 -34.93 -22.89
C THR A 343 29.56 -33.85 -23.76
N LYS A 344 29.66 -33.98 -25.10
CA LYS A 344 28.96 -33.22 -26.17
C LYS A 344 28.74 -34.20 -27.33
N PRO A 345 27.60 -34.17 -28.05
CA PRO A 345 27.41 -33.32 -29.25
C PRO A 345 25.97 -32.72 -29.35
N ALA A 346 25.58 -31.85 -30.30
CA ALA A 346 26.29 -30.90 -31.19
C ALA A 346 25.32 -29.81 -31.71
N VAL A 347 25.90 -28.70 -32.19
CA VAL A 347 25.46 -27.63 -33.15
C VAL A 347 24.07 -27.82 -33.81
N ALA A 348 23.17 -26.83 -33.93
CA ALA A 348 23.38 -25.41 -34.30
C ALA A 348 22.55 -24.37 -33.51
N ALA A 349 22.71 -23.09 -33.88
CA ALA A 349 22.18 -21.87 -33.23
C ALA A 349 21.37 -21.03 -34.26
N PRO A 350 20.84 -19.81 -33.96
CA PRO A 350 21.15 -18.91 -32.84
C PRO A 350 20.44 -19.24 -31.52
N ARG A 351 21.08 -18.84 -30.42
CA ARG A 351 20.50 -18.62 -29.08
C ARG A 351 21.08 -17.30 -28.54
N ALA A 352 20.52 -16.75 -27.46
CA ALA A 352 20.85 -15.44 -26.90
C ALA A 352 22.36 -15.11 -26.90
N LYS A 353 22.71 -13.89 -27.34
CA LYS A 353 24.09 -13.49 -27.71
C LYS A 353 25.07 -13.34 -26.54
N SER A 354 24.63 -13.44 -25.28
CA SER A 354 25.51 -13.32 -24.11
C SER A 354 25.09 -14.25 -22.96
N ASN A 355 26.01 -14.42 -21.99
CA ASN A 355 25.70 -14.89 -20.63
C ASN A 355 25.78 -13.72 -19.62
N GLN A 356 25.70 -12.46 -20.09
CA GLN A 356 25.78 -11.29 -19.22
C GLN A 356 24.42 -11.05 -18.53
N PRO A 357 24.37 -10.31 -17.41
CA PRO A 357 23.11 -9.88 -16.82
C PRO A 357 22.39 -8.93 -17.79
N PHE A 358 21.19 -9.30 -18.26
CA PHE A 358 20.34 -8.46 -19.11
C PHE A 358 20.00 -7.13 -18.41
N THR A 359 20.14 -6.02 -19.13
CA THR A 359 19.95 -4.63 -18.69
C THR A 359 19.03 -3.85 -19.63
N ALA A 360 18.68 -2.60 -19.29
CA ALA A 360 17.94 -1.72 -20.20
C ALA A 360 18.67 -1.41 -21.52
N ALA A 361 19.99 -1.60 -21.60
CA ALA A 361 20.74 -1.47 -22.85
C ALA A 361 20.53 -2.67 -23.80
N ASP A 362 19.97 -3.78 -23.30
CA ASP A 362 19.63 -4.98 -24.06
C ASP A 362 18.19 -4.95 -24.61
N TYR A 363 17.41 -3.88 -24.35
CA TYR A 363 16.09 -3.68 -24.95
C TYR A 363 16.21 -3.43 -26.47
N GLU A 364 15.54 -4.26 -27.26
CA GLU A 364 15.55 -4.19 -28.72
C GLU A 364 14.51 -3.20 -29.27
N LEU A 365 14.77 -2.65 -30.46
CA LEU A 365 13.83 -1.81 -31.20
C LEU A 365 13.48 -2.45 -32.55
N ILE A 366 12.23 -2.86 -32.71
CA ILE A 366 11.74 -3.56 -33.92
C ILE A 366 11.35 -2.50 -34.96
N THR A 367 12.24 -2.24 -35.92
CA THR A 367 12.04 -1.21 -36.97
C THR A 367 11.69 -1.77 -38.35
N ASP A 368 11.83 -3.09 -38.56
CA ASP A 368 11.60 -3.75 -39.84
C ASP A 368 10.77 -5.05 -39.73
N GLU A 369 10.18 -5.45 -40.87
CA GLU A 369 9.26 -6.58 -40.96
C GLU A 369 9.91 -7.96 -40.73
N GLY A 370 11.23 -8.09 -40.88
CA GLY A 370 11.99 -9.31 -40.65
C GLY A 370 12.31 -9.51 -39.17
N ALA A 371 12.76 -8.46 -38.47
CA ALA A 371 12.91 -8.48 -37.02
C ALA A 371 11.59 -8.84 -36.30
N LEU A 372 10.46 -8.34 -36.82
CA LEU A 372 9.13 -8.71 -36.32
C LEU A 372 8.78 -10.19 -36.57
N ASP A 373 9.09 -10.72 -37.76
CA ASP A 373 8.84 -12.15 -38.07
C ASP A 373 9.71 -13.08 -37.22
N GLU A 374 10.97 -12.70 -36.94
CA GLU A 374 11.83 -13.43 -35.99
C GLU A 374 11.19 -13.46 -34.59
N TRP A 375 10.78 -12.31 -34.07
CA TRP A 375 10.11 -12.20 -32.76
C TRP A 375 8.84 -13.05 -32.66
N ILE A 376 7.99 -13.03 -33.70
CA ILE A 376 6.79 -13.88 -33.76
C ILE A 376 7.17 -15.36 -33.77
N ALA A 377 8.16 -15.76 -34.57
CA ALA A 377 8.60 -17.15 -34.67
C ALA A 377 9.29 -17.67 -33.38
N GLU A 378 9.85 -16.78 -32.55
CA GLU A 378 10.35 -17.12 -31.21
C GLU A 378 9.19 -17.24 -30.20
N ALA A 379 8.24 -16.32 -30.23
CA ALA A 379 7.07 -16.32 -29.36
C ALA A 379 6.19 -17.57 -29.53
N THR A 380 5.88 -17.96 -30.77
CA THR A 380 5.17 -19.21 -31.07
C THR A 380 5.95 -20.44 -30.62
N ARG A 381 7.30 -20.41 -30.66
CA ARG A 381 8.16 -21.51 -30.20
C ARG A 381 8.24 -21.60 -28.66
N ALA A 382 8.12 -20.47 -27.97
CA ALA A 382 8.10 -20.39 -26.51
C ALA A 382 6.74 -20.80 -25.92
N GLY A 383 5.64 -20.55 -26.63
CA GLY A 383 4.27 -20.83 -26.16
C GLY A 383 3.79 -19.89 -25.03
N THR A 384 4.60 -18.92 -24.63
CA THR A 384 4.22 -17.84 -23.70
C THR A 384 5.02 -16.59 -24.04
N ILE A 385 4.36 -15.43 -24.04
CA ILE A 385 4.95 -14.11 -24.32
C ILE A 385 4.29 -13.06 -23.42
N ALA A 386 5.07 -12.16 -22.84
CA ALA A 386 4.53 -10.94 -22.25
C ALA A 386 4.34 -9.87 -23.34
N PHE A 387 3.23 -9.14 -23.23
CA PHE A 387 2.69 -8.27 -24.26
C PHE A 387 1.89 -7.15 -23.59
N ASP A 388 2.15 -5.92 -24.01
CA ASP A 388 1.52 -4.69 -23.55
C ASP A 388 1.49 -3.67 -24.72
N CYS A 389 0.63 -2.64 -24.63
CA CYS A 389 0.40 -1.72 -25.75
C CYS A 389 0.35 -0.22 -25.38
N GLU A 390 1.10 0.55 -26.17
CA GLU A 390 1.30 1.97 -25.96
C GLU A 390 0.30 2.81 -26.76
N THR A 391 -0.21 3.88 -26.15
CA THR A 391 -1.40 4.59 -26.64
C THR A 391 -1.33 6.11 -26.49
N ASP A 392 -2.12 6.84 -27.30
CA ASP A 392 -2.19 8.30 -27.27
C ASP A 392 -3.18 8.88 -26.23
N ALA A 393 -4.05 8.05 -25.64
CA ALA A 393 -5.07 8.45 -24.67
C ALA A 393 -5.35 7.36 -23.63
N LEU A 394 -5.86 7.73 -22.45
CA LEU A 394 -6.18 6.81 -21.35
C LEU A 394 -7.53 6.05 -21.49
N ASP A 395 -8.40 6.47 -22.41
CA ASP A 395 -9.65 5.74 -22.70
C ASP A 395 -9.41 4.66 -23.76
N ALA A 396 -9.42 3.40 -23.34
CA ALA A 396 -9.21 2.23 -24.19
C ALA A 396 -10.19 2.10 -25.38
N ASN A 397 -11.35 2.78 -25.34
CA ASN A 397 -12.35 2.77 -26.40
C ASN A 397 -12.06 3.80 -27.52
N ASN A 398 -11.27 4.84 -27.22
CA ASN A 398 -10.95 5.93 -28.15
C ASN A 398 -9.44 6.12 -28.39
N ALA A 399 -8.59 5.45 -27.62
CA ALA A 399 -7.14 5.43 -27.80
C ALA A 399 -6.70 4.84 -29.15
N GLY A 400 -5.74 5.51 -29.78
CA GLY A 400 -4.98 5.02 -30.93
C GLY A 400 -3.72 4.27 -30.49
N LEU A 401 -3.42 3.15 -31.13
CA LEU A 401 -2.22 2.35 -30.90
C LEU A 401 -0.95 3.07 -31.42
N VAL A 402 -0.04 3.42 -30.52
CA VAL A 402 1.25 4.07 -30.80
C VAL A 402 2.37 3.04 -30.93
N GLY A 403 2.31 1.93 -30.19
CA GLY A 403 3.29 0.85 -30.30
C GLY A 403 2.96 -0.37 -29.43
N VAL A 404 3.84 -1.36 -29.45
CA VAL A 404 3.66 -2.66 -28.78
C VAL A 404 4.96 -3.09 -28.12
N SER A 405 4.88 -3.52 -26.87
CA SER A 405 6.00 -4.14 -26.15
C SER A 405 5.89 -5.67 -26.17
N LEU A 406 7.02 -6.36 -26.20
CA LEU A 406 7.10 -7.83 -26.24
C LEU A 406 8.24 -8.32 -25.35
N ALA A 407 8.03 -9.33 -24.51
CA ALA A 407 9.10 -9.97 -23.73
C ALA A 407 9.00 -11.50 -23.60
N LEU A 408 10.17 -12.15 -23.58
CA LEU A 408 10.37 -13.59 -23.53
C LEU A 408 11.42 -13.97 -22.46
N LEU A 409 11.24 -15.15 -21.86
CA LEU A 409 12.07 -15.66 -20.76
C LEU A 409 12.40 -17.13 -21.02
N GLU A 410 13.68 -17.50 -21.18
CA GLU A 410 14.05 -18.91 -21.44
C GLU A 410 13.82 -19.79 -20.20
N GLY A 411 12.97 -20.81 -20.36
CA GLY A 411 12.86 -21.96 -19.45
C GLY A 411 11.42 -22.37 -19.11
N PRO A 412 11.14 -23.65 -18.81
CA PRO A 412 9.81 -24.07 -18.38
C PRO A 412 9.42 -23.33 -17.10
N TRP A 413 8.26 -22.67 -17.13
CA TRP A 413 7.72 -21.80 -16.06
C TRP A 413 8.50 -20.52 -15.75
N GLY A 414 9.54 -20.19 -16.54
CA GLY A 414 10.32 -18.97 -16.35
C GLY A 414 11.07 -18.93 -15.02
N ASN A 415 12.33 -19.39 -14.99
CA ASN A 415 13.17 -19.09 -13.84
C ASN A 415 13.43 -17.57 -13.83
N VAL A 416 12.97 -16.84 -12.80
CA VAL A 416 13.19 -15.39 -12.68
C VAL A 416 14.68 -15.05 -12.54
N ASN A 417 15.50 -16.01 -12.07
CA ASN A 417 16.95 -15.93 -12.07
C ASN A 417 17.59 -16.47 -13.37
N SER A 418 16.82 -16.66 -14.45
CA SER A 418 17.36 -16.97 -15.78
C SER A 418 18.05 -15.73 -16.33
N THR A 419 19.33 -15.84 -16.67
CA THR A 419 20.09 -14.76 -17.30
C THR A 419 19.65 -14.49 -18.75
N ARG A 420 18.70 -15.26 -19.28
CA ARG A 420 18.21 -15.19 -20.66
C ARG A 420 16.80 -14.66 -20.72
N ARG A 421 16.76 -13.33 -20.73
CA ARG A 421 15.60 -12.50 -21.04
C ARG A 421 15.79 -11.91 -22.44
N ARG A 422 14.69 -11.58 -23.11
CA ARG A 422 14.66 -10.79 -24.34
C ARG A 422 13.44 -9.89 -24.23
N ALA A 423 13.58 -8.59 -24.42
CA ALA A 423 12.46 -7.66 -24.46
C ALA A 423 12.66 -6.60 -25.55
N ALA A 424 11.57 -6.15 -26.16
CA ALA A 424 11.59 -5.26 -27.30
C ALA A 424 10.39 -4.31 -27.33
N TYR A 425 10.57 -3.21 -28.04
CA TYR A 425 9.50 -2.29 -28.41
C TYR A 425 9.36 -2.18 -29.93
N LEU A 426 8.11 -2.17 -30.40
CA LEU A 426 7.69 -1.98 -31.78
C LEU A 426 6.94 -0.64 -31.91
N PRO A 427 7.60 0.44 -32.36
CA PRO A 427 6.96 1.72 -32.63
C PRO A 427 6.12 1.68 -33.92
N LEU A 428 4.86 2.13 -33.85
CA LEU A 428 3.88 2.10 -34.94
C LEU A 428 3.25 3.45 -35.28
N GLY A 429 3.24 4.40 -34.34
CA GLY A 429 2.48 5.65 -34.40
C GLY A 429 3.19 6.90 -33.89
N HIS A 430 4.50 6.87 -33.61
CA HIS A 430 5.25 8.04 -33.13
C HIS A 430 5.34 9.14 -34.19
N ARG A 431 5.25 10.39 -33.74
CA ARG A 431 5.15 11.61 -34.54
C ARG A 431 6.14 12.67 -34.09
N LYS A 432 6.47 13.59 -34.98
CA LYS A 432 7.15 14.83 -34.60
C LYS A 432 6.21 15.67 -33.71
N PRO A 433 6.69 16.23 -32.59
CA PRO A 433 5.99 17.31 -31.91
C PRO A 433 5.73 18.46 -32.89
N GLY A 434 4.50 18.98 -32.90
CA GLY A 434 4.15 20.18 -33.66
C GLY A 434 4.92 21.40 -33.16
N GLY A 435 5.23 22.34 -34.06
CA GLY A 435 5.86 23.62 -33.69
C GLY A 435 4.96 24.47 -32.80
N GLU A 436 5.53 25.45 -32.10
CA GLU A 436 4.84 26.25 -31.07
C GLU A 436 3.58 26.97 -31.59
N ALA A 437 2.40 26.42 -31.31
CA ALA A 437 1.13 27.13 -31.44
C ALA A 437 0.99 28.14 -30.29
N GLN A 438 1.31 29.40 -30.58
CA GLN A 438 1.51 30.43 -29.56
C GLN A 438 0.18 31.00 -29.01
N GLY A 439 -0.40 30.32 -28.01
CA GLY A 439 -1.31 30.93 -27.04
C GLY A 439 -2.80 30.97 -27.41
N ALA A 440 -3.46 29.82 -27.42
CA ALA A 440 -4.91 29.71 -27.26
C ALA A 440 -5.25 28.59 -26.27
N LEU A 441 -6.31 28.74 -25.47
CA LEU A 441 -6.89 27.63 -24.71
C LEU A 441 -7.79 26.83 -25.65
N ASP A 442 -7.37 25.62 -26.02
CA ASP A 442 -8.27 24.66 -26.66
C ASP A 442 -8.75 23.61 -25.64
N LEU A 443 -9.80 23.97 -24.91
CA LEU A 443 -10.53 23.08 -24.00
C LEU A 443 -11.72 22.44 -24.73
N ALA A 444 -11.48 21.89 -25.92
CA ALA A 444 -12.46 21.15 -26.71
C ALA A 444 -11.92 19.75 -27.06
N GLY A 445 -12.66 18.71 -26.68
CA GLY A 445 -12.34 17.33 -27.05
C GLY A 445 -12.74 17.02 -28.49
N ASP A 446 -11.92 17.42 -29.46
CA ASP A 446 -12.01 16.99 -30.86
C ASP A 446 -10.78 16.13 -31.22
N GLY A 447 -10.96 14.81 -31.29
CA GLY A 447 -9.92 13.86 -31.76
C GLY A 447 -9.65 13.93 -33.28
N GLY A 448 -10.14 14.97 -33.96
CA GLY A 448 -10.21 15.12 -35.41
C GLY A 448 -8.93 15.57 -36.10
N ALA A 449 -7.82 14.84 -35.92
CA ALA A 449 -6.75 14.63 -36.91
C ALA A 449 -6.09 15.84 -37.63
N LYS A 450 -6.22 17.09 -37.13
CA LYS A 450 -5.72 18.30 -37.83
C LYS A 450 -4.28 18.71 -37.49
N ASP A 451 -3.86 18.54 -36.24
CA ASP A 451 -2.49 18.84 -35.77
C ASP A 451 -1.68 17.56 -35.44
N ALA A 452 -2.07 16.43 -36.04
CA ALA A 452 -1.36 15.16 -35.91
C ALA A 452 -0.12 15.15 -36.83
N GLY A 453 0.98 15.75 -36.36
CA GLY A 453 2.24 15.96 -37.10
C GLY A 453 2.86 14.69 -37.72
N ASP A 454 3.82 14.90 -38.63
CA ASP A 454 4.47 13.84 -39.42
C ASP A 454 4.88 12.63 -38.58
N LEU A 455 4.56 11.43 -39.06
CA LEU A 455 5.10 10.18 -38.50
C LEU A 455 6.63 10.15 -38.63
N LEU A 456 7.30 9.66 -37.59
CA LEU A 456 8.75 9.46 -37.61
C LEU A 456 9.14 8.28 -38.54
N PRO A 457 10.26 8.38 -39.28
CA PRO A 457 10.74 7.29 -40.12
C PRO A 457 11.25 6.10 -39.28
N GLY A 458 11.34 4.91 -39.88
CA GLY A 458 11.82 3.70 -39.20
C GLY A 458 10.76 2.92 -38.41
N GLN A 459 9.48 3.18 -38.68
CA GLN A 459 8.34 2.47 -38.06
C GLN A 459 7.65 1.55 -39.06
N ILE A 460 7.19 0.37 -38.61
CA ILE A 460 6.42 -0.55 -39.45
C ILE A 460 5.00 0.01 -39.62
N PRO A 461 4.43 0.07 -40.85
CA PRO A 461 3.06 0.57 -41.03
C PRO A 461 2.04 -0.23 -40.21
N LEU A 462 1.30 0.44 -39.32
CA LEU A 462 0.33 -0.14 -38.37
C LEU A 462 -0.49 -1.32 -38.93
N LYS A 463 -1.09 -1.17 -40.11
CA LYS A 463 -1.90 -2.23 -40.76
C LYS A 463 -1.11 -3.50 -41.09
N LYS A 464 0.18 -3.39 -41.42
CA LYS A 464 1.08 -4.55 -41.63
C LYS A 464 1.46 -5.20 -40.30
N ALA A 465 1.82 -4.40 -39.30
CA ALA A 465 2.19 -4.90 -37.97
C ALA A 465 1.03 -5.69 -37.33
N ILE A 466 -0.18 -5.14 -37.37
CA ILE A 466 -1.40 -5.83 -36.90
C ILE A 466 -1.64 -7.12 -37.69
N ALA A 467 -1.47 -7.13 -39.02
CA ALA A 467 -1.64 -8.34 -39.83
C ALA A 467 -0.62 -9.44 -39.52
N LYS A 468 0.61 -9.09 -39.11
CA LYS A 468 1.66 -10.02 -38.65
C LYS A 468 1.43 -10.49 -37.21
N LEU A 469 1.03 -9.60 -36.30
CA LEU A 469 0.78 -9.92 -34.89
C LEU A 469 -0.51 -10.71 -34.66
N LYS A 470 -1.57 -10.47 -35.45
CA LYS A 470 -2.90 -11.10 -35.29
C LYS A 470 -2.84 -12.63 -35.15
N PRO A 471 -2.14 -13.40 -36.03
CA PRO A 471 -1.96 -14.85 -35.83
C PRO A 471 -1.42 -15.24 -34.46
N LEU A 472 -0.38 -14.55 -33.95
CA LEU A 472 0.23 -14.84 -32.65
C LEU A 472 -0.72 -14.51 -31.48
N LEU A 473 -1.40 -13.37 -31.57
CA LEU A 473 -2.29 -12.88 -30.52
C LEU A 473 -3.61 -13.69 -30.45
N GLU A 474 -4.06 -14.28 -31.55
CA GLU A 474 -5.24 -15.17 -31.59
C GLU A 474 -4.90 -16.66 -31.43
N ASP A 475 -3.61 -17.04 -31.42
CA ASP A 475 -3.18 -18.44 -31.30
C ASP A 475 -3.55 -19.04 -29.94
N PRO A 476 -4.39 -20.10 -29.88
CA PRO A 476 -4.79 -20.74 -28.63
C PRO A 476 -3.64 -21.50 -27.92
N SER A 477 -2.54 -21.77 -28.61
CA SER A 477 -1.35 -22.44 -28.06
C SER A 477 -0.32 -21.50 -27.43
N VAL A 478 -0.43 -20.19 -27.69
CA VAL A 478 0.49 -19.17 -27.14
C VAL A 478 -0.23 -18.38 -26.05
N LEU A 479 0.26 -18.46 -24.82
CA LEU A 479 -0.22 -17.64 -23.71
C LEU A 479 0.31 -16.20 -23.82
N LYS A 480 -0.59 -15.22 -23.90
CA LYS A 480 -0.24 -13.80 -23.77
C LYS A 480 -0.30 -13.41 -22.30
N VAL A 481 0.69 -12.65 -21.80
CA VAL A 481 0.78 -12.21 -20.40
C VAL A 481 0.84 -10.68 -20.38
N GLY A 482 -0.04 -10.04 -19.60
CA GLY A 482 -0.07 -8.59 -19.49
C GLY A 482 -0.33 -8.14 -18.04
N GLN A 483 -0.19 -6.85 -17.80
CA GLN A 483 -0.62 -6.20 -16.56
C GLN A 483 -1.91 -5.42 -16.87
N ASN A 484 -3.05 -5.76 -16.24
CA ASN A 484 -4.34 -5.16 -16.57
C ASN A 484 -4.73 -5.37 -18.06
N ILE A 485 -4.49 -6.60 -18.58
CA ILE A 485 -4.56 -6.96 -20.01
C ILE A 485 -5.93 -6.72 -20.67
N LYS A 486 -6.98 -6.46 -19.87
CA LYS A 486 -8.27 -5.93 -20.31
C LYS A 486 -8.12 -4.68 -21.19
N TYR A 487 -7.16 -3.81 -20.88
CA TYR A 487 -6.90 -2.57 -21.62
C TYR A 487 -6.43 -2.89 -23.05
N ASP A 488 -5.39 -3.71 -23.18
CA ASP A 488 -4.76 -4.09 -24.45
C ASP A 488 -5.72 -4.86 -25.35
N MET A 489 -6.50 -5.78 -24.75
CA MET A 489 -7.57 -6.49 -25.44
C MET A 489 -8.63 -5.54 -26.02
N CYS A 490 -8.85 -4.36 -25.42
CA CYS A 490 -9.78 -3.36 -25.97
C CYS A 490 -9.19 -2.68 -27.21
N VAL A 491 -7.97 -2.14 -27.08
CA VAL A 491 -7.24 -1.46 -28.17
C VAL A 491 -7.08 -2.40 -29.37
N PHE A 492 -6.66 -3.65 -29.14
CA PHE A 492 -6.47 -4.63 -30.21
C PHE A 492 -7.78 -5.11 -30.86
N ARG A 493 -8.90 -5.14 -30.13
CA ARG A 493 -10.20 -5.44 -30.72
C ARG A 493 -10.69 -4.31 -31.63
N GLN A 494 -10.35 -3.04 -31.38
CA GLN A 494 -10.61 -1.96 -32.35
C GLN A 494 -9.92 -2.23 -33.71
N HIS A 495 -8.77 -2.89 -33.69
CA HIS A 495 -8.03 -3.33 -34.88
C HIS A 495 -8.44 -4.72 -35.40
N GLY A 496 -9.49 -5.33 -34.85
CA GLY A 496 -10.02 -6.62 -35.29
C GLY A 496 -9.19 -7.82 -34.85
N VAL A 497 -8.53 -7.75 -33.70
CA VAL A 497 -7.72 -8.84 -33.10
C VAL A 497 -8.31 -9.27 -31.76
N GLU A 498 -8.63 -10.55 -31.63
CA GLU A 498 -9.20 -11.17 -30.43
C GLU A 498 -8.11 -11.83 -29.57
N VAL A 499 -7.37 -11.03 -28.80
CA VAL A 499 -6.20 -11.50 -28.02
C VAL A 499 -6.60 -12.57 -27.00
N ALA A 500 -6.20 -13.83 -27.23
CA ALA A 500 -6.50 -14.97 -26.36
C ALA A 500 -5.55 -16.16 -26.62
N PRO A 501 -5.28 -17.02 -25.61
CA PRO A 501 -5.59 -16.86 -24.20
C PRO A 501 -4.65 -15.84 -23.53
N VAL A 502 -5.15 -15.22 -22.46
CA VAL A 502 -4.42 -14.22 -21.66
C VAL A 502 -4.15 -14.71 -20.24
N ASP A 503 -3.12 -14.18 -19.59
CA ASP A 503 -2.90 -14.17 -18.14
C ASP A 503 -2.62 -12.72 -17.70
N ASP A 504 -3.01 -12.37 -16.47
CA ASP A 504 -2.92 -10.99 -15.97
C ASP A 504 -2.18 -10.93 -14.61
N THR A 505 -1.05 -10.21 -14.56
CA THR A 505 -0.22 -10.08 -13.35
C THR A 505 -0.90 -9.31 -12.22
N MET A 506 -1.75 -8.33 -12.54
CA MET A 506 -2.56 -7.60 -11.56
C MET A 506 -3.57 -8.55 -10.91
N LEU A 507 -4.23 -9.42 -11.70
CA LEU A 507 -5.21 -10.39 -11.19
C LEU A 507 -4.56 -11.56 -10.47
N LEU A 508 -3.40 -12.04 -10.93
CA LEU A 508 -2.58 -13.04 -10.22
C LEU A 508 -2.19 -12.52 -8.84
N SER A 509 -1.65 -11.30 -8.78
CA SER A 509 -1.29 -10.61 -7.54
C SER A 509 -2.52 -10.40 -6.63
N PHE A 510 -3.66 -10.00 -7.19
CA PHE A 510 -4.90 -9.80 -6.43
C PHE A 510 -5.43 -11.09 -5.80
N VAL A 511 -5.54 -12.19 -6.56
CA VAL A 511 -6.04 -13.46 -6.00
C VAL A 511 -5.10 -14.02 -4.92
N LEU A 512 -3.79 -13.78 -5.05
CA LEU A 512 -2.80 -14.18 -4.05
C LEU A 512 -2.81 -13.28 -2.80
N ASP A 513 -2.89 -11.95 -2.96
CA ASP A 513 -2.52 -11.01 -1.90
C ASP A 513 -3.48 -9.81 -1.71
N ALA A 514 -4.74 -9.93 -2.17
CA ALA A 514 -5.81 -8.95 -1.94
C ALA A 514 -5.85 -8.42 -0.50
N GLY A 515 -5.71 -7.10 -0.36
CA GLY A 515 -5.70 -6.40 0.94
C GLY A 515 -4.32 -6.27 1.60
N LYS A 516 -3.26 -6.94 1.11
CA LYS A 516 -1.88 -6.71 1.60
C LYS A 516 -1.26 -5.43 1.04
N HIS A 517 -1.42 -5.15 -0.24
CA HIS A 517 -0.80 -4.03 -0.96
C HIS A 517 -1.66 -3.63 -2.17
N ASN A 518 -1.19 -2.64 -2.94
CA ASN A 518 -1.74 -2.32 -4.25
C ASN A 518 -1.32 -3.40 -5.28
N HIS A 519 -1.96 -3.42 -6.45
CA HIS A 519 -1.68 -4.38 -7.52
C HIS A 519 -1.25 -3.72 -8.85
N GLY A 520 -0.99 -2.42 -8.86
CA GLY A 520 -0.32 -1.71 -9.97
C GLY A 520 1.15 -2.14 -10.12
N MET A 521 1.72 -2.02 -11.32
CA MET A 521 3.01 -2.64 -11.65
C MET A 521 4.15 -2.11 -10.79
N ASP A 522 4.30 -0.79 -10.64
CA ASP A 522 5.36 -0.16 -9.84
C ASP A 522 5.46 -0.74 -8.41
N ASP A 523 4.31 -0.84 -7.73
CA ASP A 523 4.21 -1.38 -6.38
C ASP A 523 4.60 -2.87 -6.33
N LEU A 524 4.33 -3.63 -7.40
CA LEU A 524 4.67 -5.05 -7.50
C LEU A 524 6.13 -5.27 -7.90
N ALA A 525 6.67 -4.52 -8.85
CA ALA A 525 8.08 -4.54 -9.24
C ALA A 525 8.97 -4.19 -8.03
N LYS A 526 8.61 -3.14 -7.29
CA LYS A 526 9.32 -2.71 -6.08
C LYS A 526 9.24 -3.74 -4.94
N LEU A 527 8.12 -4.44 -4.80
CA LEU A 527 7.90 -5.41 -3.72
C LEU A 527 8.46 -6.81 -4.01
N TYR A 528 8.40 -7.27 -5.27
CA TYR A 528 8.74 -8.64 -5.66
C TYR A 528 10.03 -8.77 -6.48
N LEU A 529 10.44 -7.74 -7.22
CA LEU A 529 11.70 -7.71 -7.98
C LEU A 529 12.77 -6.81 -7.29
N GLY A 530 12.34 -5.87 -6.44
CA GLY A 530 13.22 -4.85 -5.85
C GLY A 530 13.60 -3.73 -6.83
N GLN A 531 12.88 -3.62 -7.95
CA GLN A 531 13.10 -2.67 -9.04
C GLN A 531 12.17 -1.45 -8.88
N ASP A 532 12.72 -0.25 -9.02
CA ASP A 532 11.93 0.96 -9.26
C ASP A 532 11.79 1.13 -10.78
N THR A 533 10.54 1.12 -11.26
CA THR A 533 10.20 1.27 -12.69
C THR A 533 10.33 2.71 -13.19
N ILE A 534 10.60 2.86 -14.49
CA ILE A 534 10.51 4.13 -15.22
C ILE A 534 9.04 4.57 -15.20
N LYS A 535 8.76 5.81 -14.84
CA LYS A 535 7.38 6.30 -14.77
C LYS A 535 6.96 6.97 -16.06
N PHE A 536 5.68 6.86 -16.40
CA PHE A 536 5.07 7.61 -17.49
C PHE A 536 5.37 9.13 -17.41
N SER A 537 5.47 9.69 -16.20
CA SER A 537 5.84 11.09 -15.97
C SER A 537 7.23 11.48 -16.47
N ASP A 538 8.14 10.51 -16.60
CA ASP A 538 9.57 10.73 -16.83
C ASP A 538 9.90 10.62 -18.33
N VAL A 539 9.00 9.97 -19.09
CA VAL A 539 9.00 9.92 -20.56
C VAL A 539 8.05 10.95 -21.19
N ALA A 540 6.84 11.12 -20.67
CA ALA A 540 5.79 11.96 -21.24
C ALA A 540 5.58 13.31 -20.52
N GLY A 541 6.22 13.56 -19.38
CA GLY A 541 6.03 14.78 -18.58
C GLY A 541 4.79 14.72 -17.68
N SER A 542 4.43 15.85 -17.05
CA SER A 542 3.32 15.90 -16.09
C SER A 542 2.49 17.18 -16.14
N GLY A 543 1.21 17.07 -15.77
CA GLY A 543 0.27 18.18 -15.72
C GLY A 543 0.05 18.82 -17.10
N ALA A 544 -0.07 20.15 -17.15
CA ALA A 544 -0.29 20.90 -18.39
C ALA A 544 0.90 20.87 -19.40
N LYS A 545 1.97 20.12 -19.10
CA LYS A 545 3.09 19.84 -20.02
C LYS A 545 3.21 18.36 -20.41
N GLN A 546 2.26 17.52 -19.97
CA GLN A 546 2.20 16.11 -20.33
C GLN A 546 1.82 15.96 -21.81
N VAL A 547 2.56 15.13 -22.55
CA VAL A 547 2.25 14.79 -23.94
C VAL A 547 1.62 13.40 -24.06
N GLY A 548 0.96 13.13 -25.19
CA GLY A 548 0.59 11.75 -25.55
C GLY A 548 1.83 10.93 -25.91
N PHE A 549 1.74 9.60 -25.80
CA PHE A 549 2.88 8.72 -26.10
C PHE A 549 3.34 8.83 -27.56
N ASP A 550 2.44 9.26 -28.46
CA ASP A 550 2.72 9.61 -29.86
C ASP A 550 3.88 10.60 -30.03
N LYS A 551 4.13 11.47 -29.03
CA LYS A 551 5.18 12.51 -29.05
C LYS A 551 6.40 12.17 -28.19
N VAL A 552 6.42 11.01 -27.53
CA VAL A 552 7.59 10.54 -26.77
C VAL A 552 8.70 10.12 -27.76
N PRO A 553 9.98 10.49 -27.53
CA PRO A 553 11.10 10.04 -28.37
C PRO A 553 11.23 8.51 -28.35
N ILE A 554 11.43 7.90 -29.52
CA ILE A 554 11.37 6.43 -29.69
C ILE A 554 12.35 5.68 -28.75
N ASP A 555 13.56 6.20 -28.50
CA ASP A 555 14.52 5.56 -27.58
C ASP A 555 14.00 5.52 -26.13
N LYS A 556 13.32 6.59 -25.67
CA LYS A 556 12.67 6.63 -24.35
C LYS A 556 11.42 5.76 -24.30
N ALA A 557 10.64 5.74 -25.37
CA ALA A 557 9.46 4.90 -25.50
C ALA A 557 9.83 3.41 -25.43
N ARG A 558 10.93 3.02 -26.08
CA ARG A 558 11.52 1.68 -25.96
C ARG A 558 11.89 1.36 -24.52
N ASP A 559 12.63 2.24 -23.85
CA ASP A 559 13.16 1.95 -22.52
C ASP A 559 12.06 1.75 -21.47
N TYR A 560 10.97 2.52 -21.60
CA TYR A 560 9.75 2.37 -20.80
C TYR A 560 8.96 1.10 -21.19
N ALA A 561 8.46 1.01 -22.43
CA ALA A 561 7.55 -0.06 -22.83
C ALA A 561 8.19 -1.46 -22.77
N ALA A 562 9.48 -1.59 -23.09
CA ALA A 562 10.19 -2.87 -22.97
C ALA A 562 10.48 -3.26 -21.51
N GLU A 563 10.57 -2.30 -20.58
CA GLU A 563 10.60 -2.57 -19.15
C GLU A 563 9.24 -3.11 -18.66
N ASP A 564 8.14 -2.48 -19.04
CA ASP A 564 6.78 -2.90 -18.65
C ASP A 564 6.50 -4.36 -19.06
N ALA A 565 6.91 -4.77 -20.27
CA ALA A 565 6.81 -6.16 -20.71
C ALA A 565 7.75 -7.13 -19.96
N ASP A 566 9.02 -6.77 -19.72
CA ASP A 566 9.99 -7.61 -18.99
C ASP A 566 9.59 -7.79 -17.52
N VAL A 567 9.23 -6.69 -16.84
CA VAL A 567 8.72 -6.68 -15.46
C VAL A 567 7.45 -7.53 -15.36
N THR A 568 6.51 -7.39 -16.30
CA THR A 568 5.31 -8.22 -16.38
C THR A 568 5.64 -9.70 -16.52
N MET A 569 6.58 -10.08 -17.39
CA MET A 569 7.00 -11.49 -17.56
C MET A 569 7.62 -12.06 -16.26
N GLN A 570 8.45 -11.28 -15.56
CA GLN A 570 9.06 -11.68 -14.30
C GLN A 570 8.04 -11.81 -13.16
N LEU A 571 7.09 -10.88 -13.06
CA LEU A 571 5.99 -10.93 -12.07
C LEU A 571 5.09 -12.15 -12.31
N TRP A 572 4.75 -12.46 -13.56
CA TRP A 572 4.00 -13.66 -13.91
C TRP A 572 4.74 -14.94 -13.50
N ALA A 573 6.04 -15.02 -13.78
CA ALA A 573 6.89 -16.14 -13.39
C ALA A 573 6.98 -16.32 -11.86
N GLN A 574 6.91 -15.25 -11.06
CA GLN A 574 6.76 -15.37 -9.61
C GLN A 574 5.36 -15.80 -9.17
N PHE A 575 4.30 -15.24 -9.76
CA PHE A 575 2.94 -15.44 -9.27
C PHE A 575 2.26 -16.74 -9.75
N LYS A 576 2.49 -17.16 -11.00
CA LYS A 576 1.82 -18.34 -11.57
C LYS A 576 2.09 -19.63 -10.78
N PRO A 577 3.33 -19.94 -10.33
CA PRO A 577 3.60 -21.10 -9.47
C PRO A 577 2.96 -21.00 -8.07
N ARG A 578 2.77 -19.78 -7.54
CA ARG A 578 2.13 -19.57 -6.22
C ARG A 578 0.65 -19.97 -6.22
N LEU A 579 -0.05 -19.87 -7.35
CA LEU A 579 -1.47 -20.26 -7.44
C LEU A 579 -1.71 -21.70 -6.96
N ALA A 580 -0.86 -22.65 -7.38
CA ALA A 580 -0.95 -24.05 -6.97
C ALA A 580 -0.60 -24.22 -5.48
N ARG A 581 0.54 -23.66 -5.06
CA ARG A 581 1.06 -23.73 -3.69
C ARG A 581 0.10 -23.17 -2.64
N GLU A 582 -0.68 -22.14 -2.99
CA GLU A 582 -1.59 -21.45 -2.09
C GLU A 582 -3.07 -21.83 -2.30
N HIS A 583 -3.34 -22.86 -3.13
CA HIS A 583 -4.68 -23.35 -3.50
C HIS A 583 -5.60 -22.29 -4.17
N MET A 584 -5.01 -21.32 -4.86
CA MET A 584 -5.70 -20.20 -5.51
C MET A 584 -6.07 -20.45 -6.98
N VAL A 585 -5.58 -21.53 -7.60
CA VAL A 585 -5.86 -21.89 -9.01
C VAL A 585 -7.34 -21.77 -9.36
N GLY A 586 -8.23 -22.33 -8.53
CA GLY A 586 -9.68 -22.32 -8.80
C GLY A 586 -10.27 -20.91 -8.85
N VAL A 587 -9.81 -19.98 -8.01
CA VAL A 587 -10.31 -18.59 -7.98
C VAL A 587 -9.82 -17.84 -9.22
N TYR A 588 -8.55 -17.98 -9.56
CA TYR A 588 -7.97 -17.32 -10.73
C TYR A 588 -8.54 -17.86 -12.05
N GLU A 589 -8.44 -19.18 -12.29
CA GLU A 589 -8.81 -19.81 -13.56
C GLU A 589 -10.33 -19.94 -13.79
N THR A 590 -11.16 -19.93 -12.73
CA THR A 590 -12.64 -20.08 -12.87
C THR A 590 -13.45 -18.84 -12.51
N ILE A 591 -12.82 -17.76 -12.02
CA ILE A 591 -13.52 -16.52 -11.64
C ILE A 591 -12.87 -15.27 -12.23
N GLU A 592 -11.57 -15.02 -12.02
CA GLU A 592 -10.98 -13.75 -12.49
C GLU A 592 -10.60 -13.80 -13.97
N ARG A 593 -9.73 -14.73 -14.37
CA ARG A 593 -9.24 -14.87 -15.75
C ARG A 593 -10.37 -14.96 -16.80
N PRO A 594 -11.41 -15.80 -16.66
CA PRO A 594 -12.50 -15.87 -17.64
C PRO A 594 -13.47 -14.68 -17.62
N LEU A 595 -13.39 -13.79 -16.62
CA LEU A 595 -14.24 -12.60 -16.53
C LEU A 595 -13.71 -11.42 -17.37
N ILE A 596 -12.40 -11.36 -17.63
CA ILE A 596 -11.75 -10.32 -18.46
C ILE A 596 -12.49 -10.09 -19.79
N PRO A 597 -12.70 -11.11 -20.67
CA PRO A 597 -13.38 -10.89 -21.95
C PRO A 597 -14.87 -10.57 -21.81
N VAL A 598 -15.51 -10.89 -20.68
CA VAL A 598 -16.92 -10.57 -20.41
C VAL A 598 -17.06 -9.10 -20.07
N LEU A 599 -16.22 -8.58 -19.16
CA LEU A 599 -16.20 -7.15 -18.83
C LEU A 599 -15.85 -6.32 -20.06
N LEU A 600 -14.83 -6.72 -20.82
CA LEU A 600 -14.49 -6.04 -22.07
C LEU A 600 -15.68 -5.96 -23.04
N GLY A 601 -16.47 -7.03 -23.17
CA GLY A 601 -17.69 -7.04 -23.98
C GLY A 601 -18.81 -6.15 -23.45
N MET A 602 -18.90 -5.94 -22.13
CA MET A 602 -19.84 -5.01 -21.49
C MET A 602 -19.41 -3.55 -21.68
N GLU A 603 -18.13 -3.26 -21.46
CA GLU A 603 -17.53 -1.92 -21.58
C GLU A 603 -17.66 -1.40 -23.02
N GLN A 604 -17.34 -2.24 -24.00
CA GLN A 604 -17.50 -1.91 -25.43
C GLN A 604 -18.97 -1.86 -25.88
N ALA A 605 -19.89 -2.57 -25.21
CA ALA A 605 -21.32 -2.42 -25.47
C ALA A 605 -21.84 -1.06 -24.95
N GLY A 606 -21.36 -0.62 -23.78
CA GLY A 606 -21.78 0.62 -23.11
C GLY A 606 -23.29 0.67 -22.81
N ILE A 607 -23.77 1.78 -22.27
CA ILE A 607 -25.21 2.03 -22.06
C ILE A 607 -25.69 3.30 -22.75
N LYS A 608 -26.86 3.24 -23.39
CA LYS A 608 -27.45 4.36 -24.12
C LYS A 608 -28.10 5.36 -23.17
N ILE A 609 -27.94 6.65 -23.46
CA ILE A 609 -28.42 7.73 -22.59
C ILE A 609 -29.21 8.77 -23.38
N ASP A 610 -30.34 9.22 -22.84
CA ASP A 610 -31.06 10.40 -23.31
C ASP A 610 -30.34 11.68 -22.84
N ALA A 611 -29.38 12.13 -23.66
CA ALA A 611 -28.63 13.36 -23.40
C ALA A 611 -29.52 14.63 -23.35
N PRO A 612 -30.57 14.80 -24.19
CA PRO A 612 -31.59 15.85 -23.99
C PRO A 612 -32.22 15.85 -22.59
N GLN A 613 -32.62 14.69 -22.07
CA GLN A 613 -33.21 14.53 -20.73
C GLN A 613 -32.21 14.90 -19.64
N LEU A 614 -30.95 14.45 -19.72
CA LEU A 614 -29.91 14.83 -18.76
C LEU A 614 -29.59 16.33 -18.79
N ARG A 615 -29.54 16.96 -19.97
CA ARG A 615 -29.34 18.42 -20.09
C ARG A 615 -30.50 19.20 -19.45
N LYS A 616 -31.75 18.78 -19.69
CA LYS A 616 -32.92 19.36 -19.02
C LYS A 616 -32.84 19.21 -17.49
N LEU A 617 -32.48 18.02 -17.01
CA LEU A 617 -32.34 17.74 -15.58
C LEU A 617 -31.20 18.55 -14.92
N SER A 618 -30.10 18.78 -15.64
CA SER A 618 -29.01 19.67 -15.20
C SER A 618 -29.50 21.10 -14.97
N SER A 619 -30.29 21.66 -15.91
CA SER A 619 -30.88 23.00 -15.75
C SER A 619 -31.96 23.06 -14.65
N GLU A 620 -32.72 21.98 -14.43
CA GLU A 620 -33.65 21.88 -13.29
C GLU A 620 -32.90 21.87 -11.94
N PHE A 621 -31.79 21.12 -11.84
CA PHE A 621 -30.91 21.14 -10.68
C PHE A 621 -30.22 22.49 -10.46
N GLU A 622 -29.76 23.15 -11.52
CA GLU A 622 -29.15 24.48 -11.45
C GLU A 622 -30.13 25.53 -10.89
N LYS A 623 -31.36 25.58 -11.42
CA LYS A 623 -32.41 26.44 -10.88
C LYS A 623 -32.68 26.13 -9.41
N ARG A 624 -32.74 24.85 -9.04
CA ARG A 624 -32.99 24.44 -7.66
C ARG A 624 -31.83 24.79 -6.71
N MET A 625 -30.59 24.72 -7.17
CA MET A 625 -29.43 25.19 -6.40
C MET A 625 -29.50 26.69 -6.15
N LEU A 626 -29.87 27.50 -7.16
CA LEU A 626 -30.05 28.95 -7.01
C LEU A 626 -31.21 29.30 -6.05
N GLU A 627 -32.32 28.58 -6.09
CA GLU A 627 -33.41 28.71 -5.11
C GLU A 627 -32.89 28.45 -3.67
N LEU A 628 -32.11 27.38 -3.49
CA LEU A 628 -31.55 27.00 -2.19
C LEU A 628 -30.46 27.97 -1.71
N GLU A 629 -29.63 28.52 -2.59
CA GLU A 629 -28.65 29.55 -2.24
C GLU A 629 -29.34 30.83 -1.75
N LEU A 630 -30.44 31.24 -2.39
CA LEU A 630 -31.25 32.38 -1.95
C LEU A 630 -31.99 32.12 -0.63
N GLU A 631 -32.35 30.87 -0.31
CA GLU A 631 -32.84 30.48 1.03
C GLU A 631 -31.71 30.50 2.07
N LEU A 632 -30.53 29.95 1.74
CA LEU A 632 -29.37 29.88 2.62
C LEU A 632 -28.79 31.27 2.95
N HIS A 633 -28.72 32.19 1.99
CA HIS A 633 -28.28 33.57 2.22
C HIS A 633 -29.24 34.34 3.15
N LYS A 634 -30.55 34.07 3.07
CA LYS A 634 -31.54 34.64 4.00
C LYS A 634 -31.38 34.05 5.41
N LEU A 635 -31.20 32.74 5.52
CA LEU A 635 -31.00 32.05 6.81
C LEU A 635 -29.65 32.37 7.48
N ALA A 636 -28.61 32.70 6.70
CA ALA A 636 -27.31 33.15 7.20
C ALA A 636 -27.22 34.66 7.42
N GLY A 637 -28.20 35.45 6.96
CA GLY A 637 -28.19 36.92 7.03
C GLY A 637 -27.21 37.63 6.08
N ARG A 638 -26.38 36.89 5.32
CA ARG A 638 -25.42 37.42 4.36
C ARG A 638 -25.19 36.48 3.17
N PRO A 639 -24.80 36.98 1.98
CA PRO A 639 -24.31 36.14 0.89
C PRO A 639 -23.02 35.40 1.27
N PHE A 640 -22.89 34.15 0.82
CA PHE A 640 -21.69 33.33 0.96
C PHE A 640 -21.65 32.20 -0.09
N ASN A 641 -20.48 31.60 -0.30
CA ASN A 641 -20.32 30.46 -1.19
C ASN A 641 -20.61 29.15 -0.44
N VAL A 642 -21.75 28.51 -0.74
CA VAL A 642 -22.19 27.23 -0.14
C VAL A 642 -21.25 26.07 -0.49
N GLY A 643 -20.52 26.17 -1.60
CA GLY A 643 -19.46 25.23 -1.96
C GLY A 643 -18.17 25.37 -1.14
N SER A 644 -18.01 26.40 -0.29
CA SER A 644 -16.81 26.65 0.50
C SER A 644 -16.93 26.08 1.92
N PRO A 645 -16.19 25.00 2.29
CA PRO A 645 -16.24 24.43 3.64
C PRO A 645 -15.79 25.42 4.73
N LYS A 646 -14.91 26.37 4.37
CA LYS A 646 -14.42 27.42 5.28
C LYS A 646 -15.53 28.41 5.63
N GLN A 647 -16.19 29.00 4.62
CA GLN A 647 -17.26 29.99 4.86
C GLN A 647 -18.48 29.36 5.53
N LEU A 648 -18.81 28.11 5.18
CA LEU A 648 -19.82 27.33 5.90
C LEU A 648 -19.46 27.15 7.38
N GLY A 649 -18.20 26.81 7.67
CA GLY A 649 -17.71 26.63 9.03
C GLY A 649 -17.77 27.92 9.86
N GLU A 650 -17.32 29.02 9.28
CA GLU A 650 -17.38 30.37 9.89
C GLU A 650 -18.85 30.74 10.23
N ILE A 651 -19.78 30.53 9.29
CA ILE A 651 -21.20 30.84 9.51
C ILE A 651 -21.85 29.93 10.56
N LEU A 652 -21.60 28.62 10.51
CA LEU A 652 -22.21 27.65 11.42
C LEU A 652 -21.68 27.79 12.86
N PHE A 653 -20.38 27.99 13.04
CA PHE A 653 -19.72 27.85 14.34
C PHE A 653 -19.21 29.16 14.94
N ASP A 654 -18.82 30.15 14.14
CA ASP A 654 -18.36 31.45 14.66
C ASP A 654 -19.48 32.51 14.64
N GLU A 655 -20.38 32.51 13.63
CA GLU A 655 -21.50 33.47 13.54
C GLU A 655 -22.80 32.97 14.20
N GLN A 656 -23.26 31.75 13.87
CA GLN A 656 -24.46 31.16 14.48
C GLN A 656 -24.18 30.41 15.79
N ASN A 657 -22.91 30.25 16.18
CA ASN A 657 -22.46 29.66 17.44
C ASN A 657 -23.09 28.28 17.74
N LEU A 658 -23.26 27.45 16.71
CA LEU A 658 -23.92 26.14 16.84
C LEU A 658 -23.01 25.13 17.57
N PRO A 659 -23.57 24.25 18.42
CA PRO A 659 -22.78 23.28 19.18
C PRO A 659 -22.21 22.16 18.30
N GLY A 660 -21.07 21.58 18.71
CA GLY A 660 -20.52 20.36 18.11
C GLY A 660 -19.47 20.55 16.99
N GLY A 661 -19.15 21.79 16.62
CA GLY A 661 -18.08 22.09 15.66
C GLY A 661 -16.73 21.49 16.06
N ARG A 662 -16.05 20.85 15.11
CA ARG A 662 -14.69 20.28 15.29
C ARG A 662 -13.72 21.01 14.37
N ARG A 663 -12.46 21.19 14.79
CA ARG A 663 -11.42 21.80 13.93
C ARG A 663 -10.50 20.73 13.34
N ASN A 664 -10.21 20.90 12.05
CA ASN A 664 -9.28 20.11 11.28
C ASN A 664 -7.82 20.43 11.64
N LYS A 665 -6.86 19.60 11.20
CA LYS A 665 -5.42 19.79 11.44
C LYS A 665 -4.86 21.13 10.90
N ASN A 666 -5.53 21.75 9.95
CA ASN A 666 -5.21 23.07 9.37
C ASN A 666 -5.91 24.24 10.08
N GLY A 667 -6.61 23.99 11.20
CA GLY A 667 -7.34 24.99 11.97
C GLY A 667 -8.74 25.36 11.46
N SER A 668 -9.15 24.90 10.26
CA SER A 668 -10.51 25.19 9.74
C SER A 668 -11.55 24.35 10.48
N TRP A 669 -12.78 24.83 10.58
CA TRP A 669 -13.90 24.00 11.00
C TRP A 669 -14.15 22.85 10.00
N ALA A 670 -14.58 21.71 10.52
CA ALA A 670 -15.06 20.56 9.77
C ALA A 670 -16.57 20.74 9.49
N THR A 671 -16.98 20.51 8.25
CA THR A 671 -18.40 20.58 7.81
C THR A 671 -18.79 19.29 7.09
N ASP A 672 -18.33 18.15 7.60
CA ASP A 672 -18.65 16.83 7.07
C ASP A 672 -20.14 16.50 7.20
N VAL A 673 -20.63 15.56 6.39
CA VAL A 673 -22.06 15.22 6.34
C VAL A 673 -22.61 14.86 7.72
N SER A 674 -21.89 14.05 8.51
CA SER A 674 -22.31 13.68 9.87
C SER A 674 -22.45 14.86 10.83
N ILE A 675 -21.66 15.92 10.68
CA ILE A 675 -21.77 17.14 11.51
C ILE A 675 -23.03 17.92 11.09
N LEU A 676 -23.37 17.94 9.81
CA LEU A 676 -24.59 18.56 9.30
C LEU A 676 -25.84 17.73 9.66
N GLU A 677 -25.73 16.39 9.69
CA GLU A 677 -26.78 15.47 10.16
C GLU A 677 -27.02 15.64 11.67
N ASP A 678 -25.97 15.67 12.50
CA ASP A 678 -26.04 15.92 13.94
C ASP A 678 -26.74 17.27 14.24
N LEU A 679 -26.42 18.33 13.47
CA LEU A 679 -27.05 19.64 13.61
C LEU A 679 -28.49 19.70 13.05
N ALA A 680 -28.78 18.98 11.98
CA ALA A 680 -30.13 18.86 11.44
C ALA A 680 -31.07 18.11 12.40
N ALA A 681 -30.57 17.07 13.08
CA ALA A 681 -31.28 16.34 14.13
C ALA A 681 -31.60 17.22 15.36
N GLN A 682 -30.78 18.24 15.62
CA GLN A 682 -31.04 19.29 16.63
C GLN A 682 -32.06 20.35 16.16
N GLY A 683 -32.59 20.24 14.95
CA GLY A 683 -33.63 21.12 14.40
C GLY A 683 -33.11 22.37 13.67
N HIS A 684 -31.80 22.48 13.41
CA HIS A 684 -31.23 23.65 12.73
C HIS A 684 -31.52 23.62 11.21
N ALA A 685 -32.33 24.58 10.74
CA ALA A 685 -32.79 24.64 9.35
C ALA A 685 -31.67 24.89 8.32
N LEU A 686 -30.63 25.67 8.68
CA LEU A 686 -29.52 25.98 7.78
C LEU A 686 -28.73 24.70 7.37
N PRO A 687 -28.26 23.84 8.30
CA PRO A 687 -27.71 22.51 7.98
C PRO A 687 -28.55 21.64 7.05
N VAL A 688 -29.87 21.55 7.28
CA VAL A 688 -30.79 20.78 6.41
C VAL A 688 -30.71 21.28 4.96
N LYS A 689 -30.74 22.60 4.77
CA LYS A 689 -30.66 23.24 3.45
C LYS A 689 -29.29 23.15 2.80
N ILE A 690 -28.20 23.17 3.59
CA ILE A 690 -26.84 22.91 3.10
C ILE A 690 -26.72 21.48 2.58
N MET A 691 -27.36 20.49 3.23
CA MET A 691 -27.38 19.11 2.75
C MET A 691 -28.22 18.95 1.48
N GLU A 692 -29.40 19.59 1.38
CA GLU A 692 -30.22 19.61 0.15
C GLU A 692 -29.41 20.17 -1.03
N HIS A 693 -28.76 21.32 -0.85
CA HIS A 693 -27.89 21.94 -1.87
C HIS A 693 -26.72 21.04 -2.27
N ARG A 694 -25.94 20.53 -1.30
CA ARG A 694 -24.78 19.66 -1.58
C ARG A 694 -25.18 18.35 -2.26
N GLN A 695 -26.35 17.78 -1.94
CA GLN A 695 -26.87 16.60 -2.63
C GLN A 695 -27.14 16.92 -4.11
N ILE A 696 -27.87 18.00 -4.40
CA ILE A 696 -28.20 18.39 -5.78
C ILE A 696 -26.95 18.79 -6.57
N ALA A 697 -26.03 19.54 -5.96
CA ALA A 697 -24.74 19.88 -6.56
C ALA A 697 -23.92 18.64 -6.95
N LYS A 698 -23.90 17.61 -6.10
CA LYS A 698 -23.27 16.32 -6.41
C LYS A 698 -24.00 15.59 -7.53
N LEU A 699 -25.34 15.54 -7.52
CA LEU A 699 -26.12 14.88 -8.58
C LEU A 699 -25.90 15.55 -9.95
N LYS A 700 -25.82 16.88 -9.98
CA LYS A 700 -25.51 17.64 -11.19
C LYS A 700 -24.08 17.36 -11.68
N GLY A 701 -23.08 17.63 -10.85
CA GLY A 701 -21.66 17.54 -11.24
C GLY A 701 -21.13 16.12 -11.45
N THR A 702 -21.61 15.14 -10.68
CA THR A 702 -21.15 13.73 -10.78
C THR A 702 -21.95 12.90 -11.78
N TYR A 703 -23.20 13.28 -12.11
CA TYR A 703 -24.04 12.50 -13.03
C TYR A 703 -24.52 13.30 -14.25
N THR A 704 -25.37 14.34 -14.11
CA THR A 704 -25.96 14.96 -15.32
C THR A 704 -24.92 15.57 -16.25
N ASP A 705 -23.91 16.24 -15.68
CA ASP A 705 -22.92 16.99 -16.46
C ASP A 705 -21.77 16.08 -16.91
N ALA A 706 -21.38 15.12 -16.06
CA ALA A 706 -20.36 14.12 -16.38
C ALA A 706 -20.81 13.15 -17.47
N LEU A 707 -22.00 12.55 -17.35
CA LEU A 707 -22.54 11.59 -18.33
C LEU A 707 -22.77 12.20 -19.71
N VAL A 708 -23.02 13.52 -19.80
CA VAL A 708 -23.17 14.24 -21.07
C VAL A 708 -21.81 14.59 -21.70
N ARG A 709 -20.73 14.67 -20.90
CA ARG A 709 -19.34 14.84 -21.37
C ARG A 709 -18.68 13.51 -21.75
N GLU A 710 -19.00 12.44 -21.01
CA GLU A 710 -18.48 11.07 -21.20
C GLU A 710 -19.33 10.25 -22.19
N LEU A 711 -20.21 10.91 -22.95
CA LEU A 711 -20.99 10.32 -24.02
C LEU A 711 -20.14 10.20 -25.30
N ASP A 712 -19.93 8.97 -25.77
CA ASP A 712 -19.23 8.74 -27.03
C ASP A 712 -20.07 9.28 -28.22
N ALA A 713 -19.47 10.16 -29.01
CA ALA A 713 -20.14 10.87 -30.10
C ALA A 713 -20.43 9.99 -31.34
N LYS A 714 -19.80 8.81 -31.44
CA LYS A 714 -19.98 7.83 -32.52
C LYS A 714 -21.10 6.84 -32.18
N THR A 715 -21.15 6.38 -30.93
CA THR A 715 -22.11 5.34 -30.48
C THR A 715 -23.38 5.93 -29.86
N GLY A 716 -23.31 7.13 -29.27
CA GLY A 716 -24.38 7.70 -28.44
C GLY A 716 -24.58 6.94 -27.13
N ARG A 717 -23.51 6.31 -26.60
CA ARG A 717 -23.51 5.49 -25.39
C ARG A 717 -22.37 5.93 -24.46
N VAL A 718 -22.49 5.57 -23.18
CA VAL A 718 -21.46 5.80 -22.15
C VAL A 718 -20.78 4.48 -21.80
N HIS A 719 -19.45 4.51 -21.72
CA HIS A 719 -18.57 3.35 -21.64
C HIS A 719 -17.75 3.39 -20.34
N THR A 720 -18.33 2.95 -19.22
CA THR A 720 -17.61 2.85 -17.93
C THR A 720 -16.48 1.81 -17.99
N SER A 721 -15.40 2.02 -17.23
CA SER A 721 -14.37 0.99 -17.01
C SER A 721 -14.62 0.23 -15.70
N TYR A 722 -14.72 -1.10 -15.76
CA TYR A 722 -14.79 -1.96 -14.58
C TYR A 722 -13.40 -2.31 -14.06
N GLN A 723 -13.15 -1.99 -12.79
CA GLN A 723 -11.93 -2.34 -12.06
C GLN A 723 -12.15 -3.64 -11.29
N MET A 724 -11.42 -4.69 -11.65
CA MET A 724 -11.55 -6.03 -11.05
C MET A 724 -10.92 -6.16 -9.65
N THR A 725 -9.96 -5.28 -9.34
CA THR A 725 -9.11 -5.31 -8.13
C THR A 725 -9.41 -4.20 -7.12
N GLY A 726 -10.28 -3.24 -7.46
CA GLY A 726 -10.50 -2.03 -6.67
C GLY A 726 -11.08 -2.25 -5.27
N ALA A 727 -11.83 -3.34 -5.05
CA ALA A 727 -12.30 -3.74 -3.72
C ALA A 727 -11.66 -5.08 -3.30
N ALA A 728 -10.96 -5.09 -2.16
CA ALA A 728 -10.28 -6.28 -1.63
C ALA A 728 -11.20 -7.48 -1.35
N THR A 729 -12.53 -7.30 -1.32
CA THR A 729 -13.51 -8.39 -1.25
C THR A 729 -13.71 -9.14 -2.57
N GLY A 730 -13.22 -8.62 -3.69
CA GLY A 730 -13.47 -9.18 -5.04
C GLY A 730 -14.69 -8.58 -5.75
N ARG A 731 -15.40 -7.62 -5.15
CA ARG A 731 -16.42 -6.83 -5.87
C ARG A 731 -15.75 -5.99 -6.96
N LEU A 732 -16.43 -5.86 -8.11
CA LEU A 732 -16.03 -4.91 -9.15
C LEU A 732 -16.26 -3.48 -8.62
N ALA A 733 -15.40 -2.56 -9.02
CA ALA A 733 -15.70 -1.12 -8.99
C ALA A 733 -15.89 -0.62 -10.43
N SER A 734 -16.49 0.56 -10.59
CA SER A 734 -16.69 1.22 -11.89
C SER A 734 -16.17 2.65 -11.82
N THR A 735 -15.46 3.09 -12.86
CA THR A 735 -14.99 4.46 -13.01
C THR A 735 -15.36 5.00 -14.39
N ASP A 736 -15.28 6.32 -14.54
CA ASP A 736 -15.29 7.03 -15.84
C ASP A 736 -16.46 6.63 -16.77
N PRO A 737 -17.73 6.71 -16.31
CA PRO A 737 -18.21 7.23 -15.02
C PRO A 737 -18.44 6.13 -13.98
N ASN A 738 -18.48 6.48 -12.70
CA ASN A 738 -18.89 5.55 -11.64
C ASN A 738 -20.42 5.33 -11.64
N LEU A 739 -20.87 4.33 -12.40
CA LEU A 739 -22.30 3.99 -12.54
C LEU A 739 -22.86 3.23 -11.32
N GLN A 740 -21.99 2.65 -10.48
CA GLN A 740 -22.40 1.93 -9.27
C GLN A 740 -22.98 2.83 -8.16
N ASN A 741 -22.61 4.11 -8.11
CA ASN A 741 -23.05 5.03 -7.05
C ASN A 741 -24.33 5.83 -7.38
N ILE A 742 -24.96 5.60 -8.53
CA ILE A 742 -26.17 6.33 -8.97
C ILE A 742 -27.35 6.01 -8.02
N PRO A 743 -27.86 6.98 -7.23
CA PRO A 743 -28.80 6.69 -6.14
C PRO A 743 -30.12 6.08 -6.62
N VAL A 744 -30.47 4.91 -6.07
CA VAL A 744 -31.76 4.24 -6.31
C VAL A 744 -32.92 4.96 -5.61
N ARG A 745 -32.65 5.60 -4.46
CA ARG A 745 -33.64 5.81 -3.39
C ARG A 745 -34.26 7.20 -3.31
N THR A 746 -33.80 8.15 -4.12
CA THR A 746 -34.32 9.52 -4.16
C THR A 746 -34.98 9.79 -5.51
N GLU A 747 -35.90 10.76 -5.57
CA GLU A 747 -36.63 11.06 -6.80
C GLU A 747 -35.70 11.55 -7.91
N GLU A 748 -34.69 12.34 -7.55
CA GLU A 748 -33.66 12.87 -8.45
C GLU A 748 -32.75 11.75 -8.97
N GLY A 749 -32.38 10.80 -8.11
CA GLY A 749 -31.64 9.59 -8.49
C GLY A 749 -32.43 8.70 -9.45
N ARG A 750 -33.76 8.59 -9.25
CA ARG A 750 -34.64 7.89 -10.18
C ARG A 750 -34.74 8.63 -11.52
N LYS A 751 -34.89 9.96 -11.53
CA LYS A 751 -34.88 10.79 -12.75
C LYS A 751 -33.57 10.67 -13.55
N ILE A 752 -32.44 10.48 -12.89
CA ILE A 752 -31.16 10.15 -13.54
C ILE A 752 -31.22 8.75 -14.17
N ARG A 753 -31.72 7.74 -13.45
CA ARG A 753 -31.90 6.37 -13.97
C ARG A 753 -32.93 6.28 -15.12
N GLU A 754 -33.93 7.15 -15.16
CA GLU A 754 -34.90 7.26 -16.25
C GLU A 754 -34.25 7.67 -17.58
N ALA A 755 -33.11 8.35 -17.56
CA ALA A 755 -32.37 8.75 -18.76
C ALA A 755 -31.43 7.65 -19.32
N PHE A 756 -31.25 6.53 -18.61
CA PHE A 756 -30.53 5.36 -19.14
C PHE A 756 -31.53 4.47 -19.87
N ILE A 757 -31.47 4.46 -21.21
CA ILE A 757 -32.51 3.92 -22.10
C ILE A 757 -32.03 2.69 -22.89
N ALA A 758 -32.97 1.93 -23.43
CA ALA A 758 -32.67 0.90 -24.44
C ALA A 758 -32.44 1.50 -25.84
N GLU A 759 -31.71 0.76 -26.68
CA GLU A 759 -31.73 0.92 -28.13
C GLU A 759 -33.14 0.68 -28.73
N GLN A 760 -33.46 1.31 -29.85
CA GLN A 760 -34.78 1.18 -30.48
C GLN A 760 -35.07 -0.29 -30.87
N GLY A 761 -36.28 -0.77 -30.56
CA GLY A 761 -36.68 -2.18 -30.74
C GLY A 761 -36.07 -3.16 -29.72
N HIS A 762 -35.48 -2.62 -28.65
CA HIS A 762 -34.97 -3.35 -27.50
C HIS A 762 -35.59 -2.80 -26.21
N LYS A 763 -35.53 -3.60 -25.15
CA LYS A 763 -35.83 -3.19 -23.77
C LYS A 763 -34.67 -3.52 -22.85
N LEU A 764 -34.61 -2.82 -21.72
CA LEU A 764 -33.71 -3.17 -20.64
C LEU A 764 -34.35 -4.26 -19.76
N LEU A 765 -33.56 -5.26 -19.42
CA LEU A 765 -33.88 -6.35 -18.49
C LEU A 765 -32.95 -6.22 -17.30
N SER A 766 -33.49 -5.99 -16.11
CA SER A 766 -32.73 -6.14 -14.85
C SER A 766 -32.85 -7.57 -14.34
N ALA A 767 -31.80 -8.06 -13.70
CA ALA A 767 -31.80 -9.26 -12.88
C ALA A 767 -31.00 -9.00 -11.58
N ASP A 768 -31.66 -9.01 -10.42
CA ASP A 768 -31.06 -8.75 -9.10
C ASP A 768 -31.16 -9.99 -8.18
N TYR A 769 -30.11 -10.26 -7.40
CA TYR A 769 -30.09 -11.39 -6.48
C TYR A 769 -30.78 -11.08 -5.14
N SER A 770 -32.02 -11.57 -4.99
CA SER A 770 -32.87 -11.40 -3.81
C SER A 770 -32.21 -11.84 -2.49
N GLN A 771 -31.59 -10.88 -1.77
CA GLN A 771 -30.99 -11.05 -0.44
C GLN A 771 -29.74 -11.99 -0.40
N ILE A 772 -28.88 -11.97 -1.43
CA ILE A 772 -27.72 -12.87 -1.55
C ILE A 772 -26.80 -12.93 -0.31
N GLU A 773 -26.48 -11.78 0.30
CA GLU A 773 -25.62 -11.70 1.49
C GLU A 773 -26.21 -12.47 2.70
N LEU A 774 -27.54 -12.48 2.86
CA LEU A 774 -28.21 -13.26 3.92
C LEU A 774 -28.29 -14.76 3.60
N ARG A 775 -28.47 -15.13 2.33
CA ARG A 775 -28.45 -16.54 1.89
C ARG A 775 -27.04 -17.12 2.08
N LEU A 776 -26.00 -16.33 1.81
CA LEU A 776 -24.62 -16.68 2.12
C LEU A 776 -24.38 -16.82 3.63
N LEU A 777 -24.87 -15.88 4.46
CA LEU A 777 -24.76 -16.03 5.93
C LEU A 777 -25.43 -17.34 6.40
N ALA A 778 -26.66 -17.62 5.94
CA ALA A 778 -27.37 -18.84 6.29
C ALA A 778 -26.62 -20.11 5.85
N HIS A 779 -25.89 -20.06 4.74
CA HIS A 779 -25.05 -21.17 4.27
C HIS A 779 -23.76 -21.33 5.09
N VAL A 780 -22.97 -20.25 5.21
CA VAL A 780 -21.61 -20.24 5.78
C VAL A 780 -21.60 -20.45 7.30
N ALA A 781 -22.59 -19.92 8.00
CA ALA A 781 -22.75 -20.07 9.45
C ALA A 781 -23.65 -21.27 9.85
N ASP A 782 -24.04 -22.11 8.87
CA ASP A 782 -24.91 -23.29 9.04
C ASP A 782 -26.23 -23.05 9.81
N ILE A 783 -26.83 -21.86 9.66
CA ILE A 783 -27.95 -21.42 10.52
C ILE A 783 -29.27 -22.07 10.07
N ALA A 784 -29.58 -23.24 10.64
CA ALA A 784 -30.77 -24.03 10.32
C ALA A 784 -32.10 -23.25 10.34
N SER A 785 -32.26 -22.27 11.24
CA SER A 785 -33.47 -21.42 11.30
C SER A 785 -33.60 -20.50 10.09
N LEU A 786 -32.51 -19.86 9.65
CA LEU A 786 -32.49 -19.06 8.42
C LEU A 786 -32.65 -19.94 7.17
N LYS A 787 -32.03 -21.13 7.13
CA LYS A 787 -32.21 -22.09 6.03
C LYS A 787 -33.68 -22.49 5.88
N THR A 788 -34.34 -22.82 6.98
CA THR A 788 -35.77 -23.19 7.03
C THR A 788 -36.69 -22.02 6.67
N ALA A 789 -36.29 -20.78 6.97
CA ALA A 789 -37.02 -19.59 6.58
C ALA A 789 -36.91 -19.31 5.06
N PHE A 790 -35.69 -19.31 4.52
CA PHE A 790 -35.48 -19.16 3.07
C PHE A 790 -36.12 -20.29 2.24
N ALA A 791 -36.18 -21.51 2.77
CA ALA A 791 -36.88 -22.64 2.13
C ALA A 791 -38.41 -22.47 2.06
N ARG A 792 -39.01 -21.62 2.91
CA ARG A 792 -40.45 -21.28 2.90
C ARG A 792 -40.77 -20.00 2.14
N GLY A 793 -39.76 -19.26 1.68
CA GLY A 793 -39.92 -17.93 1.08
C GLY A 793 -40.17 -16.82 2.12
N ASP A 794 -39.85 -17.06 3.40
CA ASP A 794 -40.04 -16.09 4.48
C ASP A 794 -39.15 -14.85 4.28
N ASP A 795 -39.73 -13.65 4.39
CA ASP A 795 -38.96 -12.40 4.37
C ASP A 795 -38.35 -12.10 5.75
N ILE A 796 -37.07 -12.47 5.92
CA ILE A 796 -36.30 -12.28 7.15
C ILE A 796 -36.34 -10.83 7.64
N HIS A 797 -36.31 -9.83 6.74
CA HIS A 797 -36.34 -8.43 7.12
C HIS A 797 -37.71 -8.01 7.67
N ALA A 798 -38.80 -8.52 7.09
CA ALA A 798 -40.15 -8.26 7.59
C ALA A 798 -40.43 -9.00 8.91
N ILE A 799 -39.87 -10.21 9.09
CA ILE A 799 -39.94 -10.92 10.38
C ILE A 799 -39.20 -10.16 11.47
N THR A 800 -37.95 -9.73 11.25
CA THR A 800 -37.23 -8.95 12.28
C THR A 800 -37.86 -7.58 12.53
N ALA A 801 -38.41 -6.92 11.49
CA ALA A 801 -39.21 -5.70 11.66
C ALA A 801 -40.44 -5.93 12.56
N SER A 802 -41.11 -7.06 12.40
CA SER A 802 -42.29 -7.43 13.19
C SER A 802 -41.94 -7.68 14.65
N GLU A 803 -40.88 -8.45 14.90
CA GLU A 803 -40.37 -8.73 16.25
C GLU A 803 -39.79 -7.48 16.94
N MET A 804 -39.20 -6.52 16.21
CA MET A 804 -38.61 -5.30 16.78
C MET A 804 -39.59 -4.13 16.96
N PHE A 805 -40.49 -3.89 16.01
CA PHE A 805 -41.38 -2.72 16.00
C PHE A 805 -42.84 -3.04 16.34
N GLY A 806 -43.17 -4.31 16.63
CA GLY A 806 -44.53 -4.74 16.98
C GLY A 806 -45.55 -4.69 15.83
N VAL A 807 -45.09 -4.48 14.60
CA VAL A 807 -45.96 -4.36 13.40
C VAL A 807 -46.26 -5.73 12.78
N PRO A 808 -47.45 -5.97 12.21
CA PRO A 808 -47.72 -7.20 11.46
C PRO A 808 -46.83 -7.35 10.22
N VAL A 809 -46.39 -8.57 9.90
CA VAL A 809 -45.64 -8.87 8.66
C VAL A 809 -46.49 -8.59 7.41
N LYS A 810 -47.77 -8.98 7.44
CA LYS A 810 -48.71 -8.77 6.33
C LYS A 810 -49.17 -7.30 6.30
N GLY A 811 -48.89 -6.61 5.19
CA GLY A 811 -49.24 -5.19 5.04
C GLY A 811 -48.27 -4.23 5.72
N MET A 812 -47.06 -4.68 6.07
CA MET A 812 -46.03 -3.85 6.69
C MET A 812 -45.63 -2.66 5.80
N ASP A 813 -45.51 -1.48 6.42
CA ASP A 813 -44.94 -0.28 5.79
C ASP A 813 -43.52 -0.57 5.21
N PRO A 814 -43.29 -0.36 3.90
CA PRO A 814 -41.98 -0.54 3.26
C PRO A 814 -40.85 0.25 3.93
N MET A 815 -41.11 1.39 4.57
CA MET A 815 -40.13 2.19 5.31
C MET A 815 -39.78 1.58 6.67
N VAL A 816 -40.71 0.88 7.33
CA VAL A 816 -40.41 0.12 8.57
C VAL A 816 -39.56 -1.11 8.22
N ARG A 817 -39.95 -1.85 7.18
CA ARG A 817 -39.13 -2.94 6.60
C ARG A 817 -37.74 -2.45 6.18
N ARG A 818 -37.64 -1.26 5.58
CA ARG A 818 -36.36 -0.65 5.16
C ARG A 818 -35.45 -0.34 6.36
N ARG A 819 -36.01 0.13 7.48
CA ARG A 819 -35.25 0.33 8.73
C ARG A 819 -34.74 -1.01 9.28
N ALA A 820 -35.59 -2.03 9.37
CA ALA A 820 -35.16 -3.37 9.78
C ALA A 820 -34.12 -4.02 8.85
N LYS A 821 -34.18 -3.76 7.53
CA LYS A 821 -33.11 -4.17 6.60
C LYS A 821 -31.76 -3.59 7.01
N ALA A 822 -31.71 -2.29 7.31
CA ALA A 822 -30.47 -1.64 7.77
C ALA A 822 -29.99 -2.15 9.13
N ILE A 823 -30.90 -2.48 10.06
CA ILE A 823 -30.58 -3.07 11.37
C ILE A 823 -29.97 -4.47 11.20
N ASN A 824 -30.62 -5.37 10.46
CA ASN A 824 -30.16 -6.75 10.29
C ASN A 824 -28.75 -6.78 9.73
N PHE A 825 -28.47 -5.99 8.68
CA PHE A 825 -27.12 -5.86 8.15
C PHE A 825 -26.15 -5.23 9.14
N GLY A 826 -26.55 -4.21 9.90
CA GLY A 826 -25.74 -3.65 10.99
C GLY A 826 -25.30 -4.71 12.01
N ILE A 827 -26.24 -5.50 12.54
CA ILE A 827 -25.96 -6.53 13.56
C ILE A 827 -25.07 -7.65 12.99
N ILE A 828 -25.38 -8.15 11.79
CA ILE A 828 -24.57 -9.15 11.08
C ILE A 828 -23.14 -8.63 10.84
N TYR A 829 -22.98 -7.34 10.50
CA TYR A 829 -21.70 -6.70 10.25
C TYR A 829 -21.01 -6.14 11.50
N GLY A 830 -21.40 -6.63 12.69
CA GLY A 830 -20.73 -6.35 13.95
C GLY A 830 -20.84 -4.89 14.41
N ILE A 831 -21.97 -4.22 14.13
CA ILE A 831 -22.25 -2.91 14.73
C ILE A 831 -22.25 -3.01 16.25
N SER A 832 -21.65 -2.03 16.93
CA SER A 832 -21.75 -1.94 18.39
C SER A 832 -23.13 -1.44 18.80
N ALA A 833 -23.55 -1.71 20.04
CA ALA A 833 -24.79 -1.15 20.56
C ALA A 833 -24.81 0.40 20.55
N PHE A 834 -23.64 1.06 20.60
CA PHE A 834 -23.53 2.51 20.38
C PHE A 834 -23.86 2.90 18.94
N GLY A 835 -23.30 2.19 17.95
CA GLY A 835 -23.61 2.43 16.54
C GLY A 835 -25.09 2.18 16.22
N LEU A 836 -25.66 1.10 16.76
CA LEU A 836 -27.08 0.77 16.57
C LEU A 836 -28.01 1.79 17.27
N ALA A 837 -27.65 2.25 18.46
CA ALA A 837 -28.38 3.30 19.17
C ALA A 837 -28.45 4.59 18.33
N ASN A 838 -27.31 5.05 17.83
CA ASN A 838 -27.23 6.25 16.99
C ASN A 838 -28.01 6.06 15.67
N GLN A 839 -27.93 4.89 15.04
CA GLN A 839 -28.63 4.59 13.79
C GLN A 839 -30.16 4.52 13.93
N LEU A 840 -30.68 4.34 15.15
CA LEU A 840 -32.11 4.22 15.44
C LEU A 840 -32.69 5.37 16.27
N GLY A 841 -31.86 6.24 16.85
CA GLY A 841 -32.29 7.28 17.79
C GLY A 841 -32.77 6.74 19.14
N ILE A 842 -32.32 5.54 19.54
CA ILE A 842 -32.76 4.84 20.77
C ILE A 842 -31.70 4.86 21.87
N GLY A 843 -32.09 4.47 23.08
CA GLY A 843 -31.14 4.32 24.20
C GLY A 843 -30.11 3.20 23.96
N GLN A 844 -28.86 3.40 24.38
CA GLN A 844 -27.81 2.37 24.27
C GLN A 844 -28.17 1.05 24.96
N GLN A 845 -28.95 1.10 26.05
CA GLN A 845 -29.42 -0.10 26.75
C GLN A 845 -30.43 -0.90 25.91
N GLU A 846 -31.40 -0.21 25.31
CA GLU A 846 -32.39 -0.78 24.39
C GLU A 846 -31.69 -1.43 23.17
N ALA A 847 -30.68 -0.74 22.60
CA ALA A 847 -29.86 -1.27 21.52
C ALA A 847 -29.09 -2.55 21.90
N ARG A 848 -28.59 -2.66 23.15
CA ARG A 848 -27.98 -3.92 23.66
C ARG A 848 -29.01 -5.03 23.74
N GLU A 849 -30.22 -4.73 24.20
CA GLU A 849 -31.29 -5.71 24.37
C GLU A 849 -31.82 -6.23 23.03
N TYR A 850 -31.92 -5.38 21.99
CA TYR A 850 -32.22 -5.86 20.62
C TYR A 850 -31.12 -6.78 20.08
N ILE A 851 -29.84 -6.43 20.23
CA ILE A 851 -28.71 -7.28 19.82
C ILE A 851 -28.73 -8.62 20.58
N ALA A 852 -29.01 -8.60 21.88
CA ALA A 852 -29.11 -9.82 22.70
C ALA A 852 -30.26 -10.73 22.25
N LYS A 853 -31.46 -10.18 22.02
CA LYS A 853 -32.62 -10.91 21.48
C LYS A 853 -32.33 -11.50 20.10
N TYR A 854 -31.66 -10.75 19.23
CA TYR A 854 -31.27 -11.21 17.89
C TYR A 854 -30.32 -12.42 17.94
N PHE A 855 -29.29 -12.39 18.80
CA PHE A 855 -28.40 -13.54 18.98
C PHE A 855 -29.04 -14.71 19.72
N GLN A 856 -30.02 -14.48 20.61
CA GLN A 856 -30.83 -15.58 21.18
C GLN A 856 -31.70 -16.28 20.11
N ARG A 857 -32.19 -15.52 19.13
CA ARG A 857 -32.98 -16.04 18.00
C ARG A 857 -32.13 -16.76 16.94
N TYR A 858 -30.91 -16.30 16.73
CA TYR A 858 -29.98 -16.79 15.71
C TYR A 858 -28.56 -17.04 16.29
N PRO A 859 -28.38 -18.02 17.19
CA PRO A 859 -27.12 -18.23 17.91
C PRO A 859 -25.92 -18.45 16.99
N GLY A 860 -26.09 -19.24 15.92
CA GLY A 860 -25.03 -19.52 14.94
C GLY A 860 -24.44 -18.29 14.23
N ILE A 861 -25.12 -17.13 14.23
CA ILE A 861 -24.51 -15.86 13.76
C ILE A 861 -23.37 -15.46 14.69
N ARG A 862 -23.57 -15.55 16.01
CA ARG A 862 -22.53 -15.24 17.01
C ARG A 862 -21.37 -16.22 16.92
N ASP A 863 -21.66 -17.50 16.78
CA ASP A 863 -20.64 -18.55 16.68
C ASP A 863 -19.77 -18.36 15.42
N TYR A 864 -20.40 -18.03 14.28
CA TYR A 864 -19.71 -17.60 13.06
C TYR A 864 -18.86 -16.34 13.27
N MET A 865 -19.37 -15.33 13.96
CA MET A 865 -18.64 -14.08 14.19
C MET A 865 -17.36 -14.29 15.02
N GLU A 866 -17.41 -15.08 16.10
CA GLU A 866 -16.22 -15.34 16.91
C GLU A 866 -15.23 -16.29 16.22
N THR A 867 -15.70 -17.42 15.66
CA THR A 867 -14.82 -18.37 14.93
C THR A 867 -14.14 -17.71 13.72
N THR A 868 -14.81 -16.80 13.01
CA THR A 868 -14.21 -16.03 11.91
C THR A 868 -13.14 -15.05 12.41
N LYS A 869 -13.34 -14.39 13.56
CA LYS A 869 -12.30 -13.55 14.18
C LYS A 869 -11.10 -14.37 14.63
N GLU A 870 -11.31 -15.53 15.23
CA GLU A 870 -10.23 -16.44 15.66
C GLU A 870 -9.41 -16.95 14.47
N TYR A 871 -10.07 -17.38 13.39
CA TYR A 871 -9.42 -17.74 12.14
C TYR A 871 -8.61 -16.56 11.57
N ALA A 872 -9.21 -15.38 11.50
CA ALA A 872 -8.57 -14.17 10.96
C ALA A 872 -7.33 -13.76 11.76
N ARG A 873 -7.40 -13.78 13.10
CA ARG A 873 -6.25 -13.50 13.99
C ARG A 873 -5.15 -14.54 13.81
N LYS A 874 -5.49 -15.82 13.67
CA LYS A 874 -4.53 -16.93 13.50
C LYS A 874 -3.84 -16.93 12.13
N HIS A 875 -4.55 -16.60 11.06
CA HIS A 875 -4.08 -16.76 9.68
C HIS A 875 -3.74 -15.44 8.96
N GLY A 876 -4.13 -14.28 9.51
CA GLY A 876 -3.93 -12.97 8.87
C GLY A 876 -4.90 -12.68 7.71
N TYR A 877 -5.79 -13.62 7.38
CA TYR A 877 -6.75 -13.53 6.28
C TYR A 877 -8.03 -14.30 6.60
N VAL A 878 -9.07 -14.05 5.81
CA VAL A 878 -10.28 -14.88 5.72
C VAL A 878 -10.47 -15.42 4.30
N LYS A 879 -11.37 -16.40 4.12
CA LYS A 879 -11.70 -16.98 2.81
C LYS A 879 -13.19 -16.88 2.50
N THR A 880 -13.55 -16.67 1.23
CA THR A 880 -14.93 -16.83 0.75
C THR A 880 -15.28 -18.32 0.62
N PRO A 881 -16.57 -18.69 0.49
CA PRO A 881 -17.00 -20.07 0.27
C PRO A 881 -16.44 -20.71 -1.01
N PHE A 882 -15.88 -19.90 -1.91
CA PHE A 882 -15.29 -20.34 -3.18
C PHE A 882 -13.76 -20.27 -3.20
N GLY A 883 -13.15 -20.03 -2.03
CA GLY A 883 -11.72 -20.12 -1.80
C GLY A 883 -10.94 -18.80 -1.91
N ARG A 884 -11.55 -17.69 -2.37
CA ARG A 884 -10.88 -16.37 -2.47
C ARG A 884 -10.35 -15.96 -1.11
N LYS A 885 -9.05 -15.67 -1.06
CA LYS A 885 -8.32 -15.26 0.15
C LYS A 885 -8.28 -13.73 0.25
N ILE A 886 -8.58 -13.20 1.43
CA ILE A 886 -8.71 -11.74 1.68
C ILE A 886 -7.92 -11.41 2.95
N HIS A 887 -6.80 -10.69 2.81
CA HIS A 887 -5.86 -10.41 3.91
C HIS A 887 -6.27 -9.18 4.72
N LEU A 888 -5.95 -9.19 6.02
CA LEU A 888 -6.47 -8.26 7.01
C LEU A 888 -5.34 -7.63 7.82
N ARG A 889 -4.63 -6.65 7.22
CA ARG A 889 -3.42 -5.98 7.75
C ARG A 889 -3.42 -5.73 9.28
N PHE A 890 -4.54 -5.31 9.85
CA PHE A 890 -4.64 -4.82 11.23
C PHE A 890 -5.33 -5.80 12.21
N ILE A 891 -5.54 -7.07 11.82
CA ILE A 891 -6.29 -8.04 12.66
C ILE A 891 -5.61 -8.36 14.00
N ASN A 892 -4.28 -8.23 14.06
CA ASN A 892 -3.47 -8.39 15.27
C ASN A 892 -2.83 -7.07 15.74
N ASP A 893 -3.34 -5.92 15.29
CA ASP A 893 -2.83 -4.60 15.70
C ASP A 893 -3.05 -4.37 17.20
N LYS A 894 -2.10 -3.68 17.86
CA LYS A 894 -2.22 -3.30 19.28
C LYS A 894 -3.37 -2.32 19.51
N SER A 895 -3.60 -1.40 18.57
CA SER A 895 -4.69 -0.42 18.59
C SER A 895 -6.06 -1.10 18.52
N GLN A 896 -6.86 -0.96 19.58
CA GLN A 896 -8.20 -1.51 19.66
C GLN A 896 -9.12 -1.01 18.52
N GLY A 897 -8.95 0.24 18.08
CA GLY A 897 -9.74 0.81 16.98
C GLY A 897 -9.43 0.16 15.62
N MET A 898 -8.16 -0.01 15.30
CA MET A 898 -7.71 -0.66 14.06
C MET A 898 -8.09 -2.15 14.05
N ARG A 899 -7.88 -2.83 15.18
CA ARG A 899 -8.26 -4.23 15.37
C ARG A 899 -9.77 -4.45 15.27
N ALA A 900 -10.59 -3.63 15.93
CA ALA A 900 -12.05 -3.71 15.84
C ALA A 900 -12.62 -3.27 14.47
N PHE A 901 -11.83 -2.60 13.62
CA PHE A 901 -12.15 -2.43 12.21
C PHE A 901 -11.83 -3.70 11.40
N ALA A 902 -10.65 -4.27 11.57
CA ALA A 902 -10.25 -5.51 10.92
C ALA A 902 -11.12 -6.72 11.31
N GLU A 903 -11.58 -6.81 12.56
CA GLU A 903 -12.50 -7.87 13.03
C GLU A 903 -13.89 -7.78 12.36
N ARG A 904 -14.40 -6.56 12.10
CA ARG A 904 -15.64 -6.39 11.32
C ARG A 904 -15.41 -6.72 9.85
N ALA A 905 -14.28 -6.30 9.28
CA ALA A 905 -13.91 -6.67 7.91
C ALA A 905 -13.79 -8.20 7.76
N ALA A 906 -13.28 -8.92 8.77
CA ALA A 906 -13.18 -10.38 8.79
C ALA A 906 -14.54 -11.08 8.68
N ILE A 907 -15.56 -10.58 9.39
CA ILE A 907 -16.94 -11.10 9.36
C ILE A 907 -17.61 -10.81 8.02
N ASN A 908 -17.37 -9.63 7.45
CA ASN A 908 -18.10 -9.16 6.27
C ASN A 908 -17.52 -9.72 4.96
N ALA A 909 -16.19 -9.86 4.88
CA ALA A 909 -15.48 -10.19 3.65
C ALA A 909 -15.85 -11.57 3.04
N PRO A 910 -16.06 -12.66 3.80
CA PRO A 910 -16.54 -13.93 3.26
C PRO A 910 -17.93 -13.84 2.62
N LEU A 911 -18.80 -12.98 3.18
CA LEU A 911 -20.18 -12.78 2.71
C LEU A 911 -20.21 -11.89 1.45
N GLN A 912 -19.58 -10.72 1.51
CA GLN A 912 -19.54 -9.77 0.39
C GLN A 912 -18.69 -10.29 -0.79
N GLY A 913 -17.58 -10.97 -0.49
CA GLY A 913 -16.76 -11.65 -1.51
C GLY A 913 -17.43 -12.91 -2.05
N GLY A 914 -18.17 -13.66 -1.21
CA GLY A 914 -19.00 -14.76 -1.67
C GLY A 914 -20.10 -14.32 -2.63
N ALA A 915 -20.71 -13.16 -2.40
CA ALA A 915 -21.70 -12.57 -3.31
C ALA A 915 -21.03 -12.17 -4.64
N ALA A 916 -19.89 -11.49 -4.58
CA ALA A 916 -19.10 -11.13 -5.75
C ALA A 916 -18.69 -12.37 -6.58
N ASP A 917 -18.20 -13.43 -5.93
CA ASP A 917 -17.82 -14.69 -6.59
C ASP A 917 -19.00 -15.36 -7.30
N ILE A 918 -20.22 -15.27 -6.76
CA ILE A 918 -21.45 -15.79 -7.39
C ILE A 918 -21.83 -14.94 -8.61
N ILE A 919 -21.82 -13.62 -8.49
CA ILE A 919 -22.13 -12.69 -9.58
C ILE A 919 -21.13 -12.87 -10.72
N LYS A 920 -19.82 -12.88 -10.43
CA LYS A 920 -18.76 -13.15 -11.42
C LYS A 920 -18.97 -14.50 -12.12
N LYS A 921 -19.30 -15.57 -11.39
CA LYS A 921 -19.63 -16.90 -11.97
C LYS A 921 -20.88 -16.89 -12.86
N ALA A 922 -21.89 -16.08 -12.54
CA ALA A 922 -23.03 -15.89 -13.43
C ALA A 922 -22.61 -15.15 -14.71
N MET A 923 -21.86 -14.05 -14.58
CA MET A 923 -21.36 -13.26 -15.70
C MET A 923 -20.57 -14.11 -16.70
N ILE A 924 -19.72 -15.02 -16.22
CA ILE A 924 -18.96 -15.96 -17.07
C ILE A 924 -19.87 -16.96 -17.80
N LYS A 925 -20.91 -17.49 -17.13
CA LYS A 925 -21.84 -18.48 -17.71
C LYS A 925 -22.82 -17.87 -18.73
N LEU A 926 -23.22 -16.61 -18.55
CA LEU A 926 -24.30 -15.97 -19.29
C LEU A 926 -24.06 -15.85 -20.80
N PRO A 927 -22.93 -15.32 -21.31
CA PRO A 927 -22.67 -15.22 -22.76
C PRO A 927 -22.74 -16.57 -23.48
N GLY A 928 -22.21 -17.62 -22.86
CA GLY A 928 -22.29 -18.99 -23.40
C GLY A 928 -23.73 -19.51 -23.47
N ALA A 929 -24.52 -19.29 -22.41
CA ALA A 929 -25.92 -19.70 -22.35
C ALA A 929 -26.81 -18.93 -23.36
N LEU A 930 -26.62 -17.61 -23.48
CA LEU A 930 -27.34 -16.78 -24.46
C LEU A 930 -27.01 -17.20 -25.90
N LYS A 931 -25.72 -17.42 -26.20
CA LYS A 931 -25.27 -17.92 -27.51
C LYS A 931 -25.84 -19.30 -27.83
N ALA A 932 -25.85 -20.23 -26.87
CA ALA A 932 -26.46 -21.56 -27.02
C ALA A 932 -27.98 -21.49 -27.24
N ALA A 933 -28.67 -20.58 -26.55
CA ALA A 933 -30.09 -20.31 -26.73
C ALA A 933 -30.43 -19.58 -28.04
N LYS A 934 -29.42 -19.14 -28.82
CA LYS A 934 -29.52 -18.28 -30.01
C LYS A 934 -30.19 -16.93 -29.72
N LEU A 935 -29.88 -16.34 -28.57
CA LEU A 935 -30.34 -15.02 -28.14
C LEU A 935 -29.29 -13.94 -28.45
N LYS A 936 -29.76 -12.71 -28.67
CA LYS A 936 -28.95 -11.52 -28.99
C LYS A 936 -28.84 -10.51 -27.85
N GLY A 937 -29.44 -10.79 -26.70
CA GLY A 937 -29.36 -9.92 -25.52
C GLY A 937 -27.91 -9.62 -25.11
N ARG A 938 -27.58 -8.33 -24.96
CA ARG A 938 -26.27 -7.84 -24.52
C ARG A 938 -26.30 -7.62 -23.01
N MET A 939 -25.27 -8.07 -22.28
CA MET A 939 -25.05 -7.62 -20.90
C MET A 939 -24.39 -6.25 -20.96
N LEU A 940 -24.92 -5.26 -20.23
CA LEU A 940 -24.40 -3.89 -20.25
C LEU A 940 -23.69 -3.52 -18.95
N LEU A 941 -24.36 -3.67 -17.81
CA LEU A 941 -23.85 -3.21 -16.51
C LEU A 941 -23.93 -4.29 -15.42
N GLN A 942 -22.98 -4.22 -14.49
CA GLN A 942 -23.01 -4.84 -13.18
C GLN A 942 -23.08 -3.73 -12.11
N VAL A 943 -24.10 -3.75 -11.25
CA VAL A 943 -24.31 -2.74 -10.20
C VAL A 943 -24.75 -3.41 -8.90
N HIS A 944 -23.93 -3.33 -7.85
CA HIS A 944 -24.16 -4.00 -6.56
C HIS A 944 -24.33 -5.53 -6.72
N ASP A 945 -25.57 -6.04 -6.68
CA ASP A 945 -25.93 -7.45 -6.88
C ASP A 945 -26.81 -7.65 -8.15
N GLU A 946 -27.01 -6.59 -8.94
CA GLU A 946 -27.77 -6.53 -10.21
C GLU A 946 -26.87 -6.76 -11.44
N LEU A 947 -27.44 -7.43 -12.46
CA LEU A 947 -26.96 -7.46 -13.84
C LEU A 947 -28.04 -6.85 -14.76
N LEU A 948 -27.65 -5.85 -15.55
CA LEU A 948 -28.51 -5.15 -16.50
C LEU A 948 -28.17 -5.57 -17.93
N PHE A 949 -29.20 -5.89 -18.71
CA PHE A 949 -29.11 -6.34 -20.09
C PHE A 949 -29.96 -5.47 -21.02
N GLU A 950 -29.62 -5.44 -22.29
CA GLU A 950 -30.38 -4.82 -23.37
C GLU A 950 -30.73 -5.91 -24.39
N VAL A 951 -32.02 -6.11 -24.64
CA VAL A 951 -32.56 -7.32 -25.27
C VAL A 951 -33.59 -6.92 -26.34
N PRO A 952 -33.55 -7.50 -27.56
CA PRO A 952 -34.57 -7.22 -28.57
C PRO A 952 -35.97 -7.58 -28.05
N ASP A 953 -36.99 -6.77 -28.36
CA ASP A 953 -38.35 -6.94 -27.82
C ASP A 953 -38.91 -8.36 -27.97
N LYS A 954 -38.61 -9.01 -29.10
CA LYS A 954 -39.07 -10.37 -29.45
C LYS A 954 -38.36 -11.50 -28.71
N GLU A 955 -37.29 -11.19 -27.97
CA GLU A 955 -36.43 -12.14 -27.27
C GLU A 955 -36.50 -12.00 -25.74
N ILE A 956 -37.29 -11.05 -25.23
CA ILE A 956 -37.27 -10.60 -23.83
C ILE A 956 -37.61 -11.73 -22.83
N ASP A 957 -38.73 -12.44 -23.00
CA ASP A 957 -39.17 -13.48 -22.05
C ASP A 957 -38.22 -14.68 -22.01
N LYS A 958 -37.74 -15.11 -23.17
CA LYS A 958 -36.78 -16.21 -23.29
C LYS A 958 -35.41 -15.83 -22.74
N THR A 959 -35.00 -14.57 -22.89
CA THR A 959 -33.77 -14.05 -22.25
C THR A 959 -33.93 -13.97 -20.74
N LYS A 960 -35.08 -13.49 -20.25
CA LYS A 960 -35.43 -13.45 -18.81
C LYS A 960 -35.41 -14.85 -18.18
N GLU A 961 -35.95 -15.87 -18.84
CA GLU A 961 -35.88 -17.26 -18.37
C GLU A 961 -34.43 -17.79 -18.30
N VAL A 962 -33.65 -17.62 -19.38
CA VAL A 962 -32.26 -18.07 -19.45
C VAL A 962 -31.39 -17.36 -18.41
N THR A 963 -31.49 -16.03 -18.31
CA THR A 963 -30.73 -15.23 -17.35
C THR A 963 -31.02 -15.64 -15.91
N ARG A 964 -32.31 -15.72 -15.52
CA ARG A 964 -32.72 -16.18 -14.18
C ARG A 964 -32.14 -17.57 -13.88
N LYS A 965 -32.33 -18.54 -14.78
CA LYS A 965 -31.87 -19.93 -14.60
C LYS A 965 -30.35 -20.04 -14.46
N VAL A 966 -29.58 -19.23 -15.20
CA VAL A 966 -28.11 -19.23 -15.14
C VAL A 966 -27.59 -18.56 -13.86
N MET A 967 -28.24 -17.49 -13.41
CA MET A 967 -27.90 -16.80 -12.16
C MET A 967 -28.28 -17.62 -10.93
N GLU A 968 -29.49 -18.19 -10.87
CA GLU A 968 -29.88 -19.10 -9.79
C GLU A 968 -29.00 -20.37 -9.76
N GLY A 969 -28.58 -20.85 -10.94
CA GLY A 969 -27.58 -21.91 -11.11
C GLY A 969 -26.11 -21.47 -11.10
N ALA A 970 -25.79 -20.25 -10.63
CA ALA A 970 -24.41 -19.74 -10.64
C ALA A 970 -23.51 -20.49 -9.65
N ALA A 971 -24.02 -20.82 -8.47
CA ALA A 971 -23.33 -21.61 -7.45
C ALA A 971 -24.32 -22.48 -6.64
N THR A 972 -23.82 -23.61 -6.12
CA THR A 972 -24.58 -24.47 -5.20
C THR A 972 -24.39 -24.00 -3.76
N LEU A 973 -25.47 -23.61 -3.09
CA LEU A 973 -25.51 -23.29 -1.66
C LEU A 973 -26.53 -24.21 -0.97
N SER A 974 -26.50 -24.28 0.36
CA SER A 974 -27.51 -25.02 1.15
C SER A 974 -28.85 -24.28 1.32
N VAL A 975 -29.07 -23.22 0.55
CA VAL A 975 -30.32 -22.44 0.40
C VAL A 975 -30.39 -22.00 -1.06
N PRO A 976 -31.58 -22.00 -1.69
CA PRO A 976 -31.69 -21.60 -3.08
C PRO A 976 -31.29 -20.14 -3.26
N LEU A 977 -30.52 -19.85 -4.32
CA LEU A 977 -30.44 -18.51 -4.89
C LEU A 977 -31.78 -18.20 -5.58
N VAL A 978 -32.18 -16.93 -5.55
CA VAL A 978 -33.43 -16.43 -6.15
C VAL A 978 -33.08 -15.12 -6.85
N VAL A 979 -33.62 -14.91 -8.05
CA VAL A 979 -33.34 -13.73 -8.87
C VAL A 979 -34.63 -13.05 -9.32
N GLU A 980 -34.84 -11.83 -8.83
CA GLU A 980 -35.93 -10.96 -9.27
C GLU A 980 -35.56 -10.33 -10.62
N THR A 981 -36.53 -10.17 -11.53
CA THR A 981 -36.29 -9.76 -12.93
C THR A 981 -37.34 -8.80 -13.46
N GLY A 982 -36.99 -7.52 -13.58
CA GLY A 982 -37.83 -6.46 -14.14
C GLY A 982 -37.47 -6.11 -15.59
N VAL A 983 -38.39 -5.46 -16.31
CA VAL A 983 -38.26 -5.12 -17.74
C VAL A 983 -38.85 -3.74 -17.99
N GLY A 984 -38.12 -2.86 -18.67
CA GLY A 984 -38.58 -1.52 -18.99
C GLY A 984 -37.82 -0.88 -20.16
N ASP A 985 -38.32 0.24 -20.64
CA ASP A 985 -37.68 1.03 -21.72
C ASP A 985 -36.48 1.86 -21.22
N ASN A 986 -36.39 2.05 -19.90
CA ASN A 986 -35.27 2.68 -19.20
C ASN A 986 -34.93 1.93 -17.90
N TRP A 987 -33.77 2.21 -17.30
CA TRP A 987 -33.24 1.49 -16.14
C TRP A 987 -34.13 1.66 -14.89
N ALA A 988 -34.75 2.84 -14.71
CA ALA A 988 -35.69 3.10 -13.62
C ALA A 988 -37.06 2.41 -13.76
N ALA A 989 -37.38 1.85 -14.93
CA ALA A 989 -38.57 1.04 -15.18
C ALA A 989 -38.26 -0.47 -15.24
N ALA A 990 -36.99 -0.82 -15.47
CA ALA A 990 -36.51 -2.20 -15.40
C ALA A 990 -36.15 -2.63 -13.95
N HIS A 991 -35.86 -1.67 -13.06
CA HIS A 991 -35.51 -1.86 -11.65
C HIS A 991 -36.68 -1.57 -10.70
#